data_AF-A0AAW2NK39-F1
#
_entry.id   AF-A0AAW2NK39-F1
#
_cell.length_a   1.000
_cell.length_b   1.000
_cell.length_c   1.000
_cell.angle_alpha   90.00
_cell.angle_beta   90.00
_cell.angle_gamma   90.00
#
_symmetry.space_group_name_H-M   'P 1'
#
loop_
_entity.id
_entity.type
_entity.pdbx_description
1 polymer ?
#
loop_
_entity_poly.entity_id
_entity_poly.type
_entity_poly.pdbx_seq_one_letter_code
_entity_poly.pdbx_strand_id
1 'polypeptide(L)'
;MSPVFHVIVAQQPYIGRATTVCDSRDNSTSVLGYTCNGLRRSCQAYLTFRAQPPYDSVASISTLLAANSSQLAQLNSVPENAVFDTNRMVLVPVTCSCSGFVNLSNSPGRGRYSNEEFVCGTRITVPLRCACPTKNQSDDGVNYLLSYLITWNQFVSGISALFGVDTGRTLAANGLSETSIVYPFTTLLVPLQDPPTSSQVTAPQPPPPPFATLPPSVPPRSGGSSKTWIYVVKAEPVVVSSQSFESIEKPLKKEADEDSYSQDFLESISSIAQSLKVYTFQELKTATQDFSPSCWIKGSVYRGTINGDFAAIKRMNGDVSKEINLLNKINHFNLIRLSGVSFNEGNWYLVYEYASNGPLSEWIHEKRDQPIMDWKKRLQIALDVASGLNYLHRYTSSPHVHKDLNSSNVLLDQDFRAKIANFGLARSVEGQEGPFALTRHIVGTKGYMAPEYLENGIVSPMLDVYAFGVLMLEILTGKTSLPFENLRNLMDPSLQGKYSPDLALVLFRLIASCLKKDPSDRPNMDDIFQSLSRISTSTLSGEWAIIFNFGDSNSDTGGLVSGLGEALDPPNGQIYFQKPSGRFCDGRLIIDFLMDAMDLPFLNPYLDSIAAPSFRRGCNFAAAGSTILPATASSVSPFSFGIQVAQFFRFKAKVEDILAKTRKYDKYIPAQDYFQKALYMFDIGQNDLAGAFYSKTLDQILASIPTILLEFEHGIESLYDQGARIFWIHNTGPLGCLPQNIAKFGTDPSKLDELGCVSSHNQASRLVNLQLRALCKKFQGQYPDANVTHVDIFTIKSNLIANYSRYGFEQPLMACCGYGGPPLNYDSRISCGQTKVLNGSSVTAKGCNDSTEYVNWDGIHYTEAANQYVASQVLTGKYSDPPFADKMPFLLKLKF
;
A
#
# COMPACT_ATOMS: atom_id res chain seq x y z
N MET A 1 -34.96 -12.44 34.11
CA MET A 1 -33.52 -12.64 33.86
C MET A 1 -33.39 -13.10 32.42
N SER A 2 -33.21 -12.17 31.48
CA SER A 2 -33.07 -12.48 30.05
C SER A 2 -31.63 -12.19 29.61
N PRO A 3 -30.99 -13.09 28.85
CA PRO A 3 -29.57 -13.02 28.54
C PRO A 3 -29.27 -11.91 27.54
N VAL A 4 -28.16 -11.23 27.79
CA VAL A 4 -27.53 -10.23 26.93
C VAL A 4 -27.22 -10.87 25.58
N PHE A 5 -27.81 -10.36 24.49
CA PHE A 5 -27.40 -10.73 23.14
C PHE A 5 -26.00 -10.17 22.88
N HIS A 6 -24.98 -11.00 23.06
CA HIS A 6 -23.66 -10.76 22.48
C HIS A 6 -23.79 -10.80 20.96
N VAL A 7 -23.46 -9.71 20.29
CA VAL A 7 -23.31 -9.68 18.82
C VAL A 7 -22.22 -10.69 18.46
N ILE A 8 -22.61 -11.80 17.85
CA ILE A 8 -21.67 -12.83 17.38
C ILE A 8 -20.96 -12.26 16.15
N VAL A 9 -19.71 -11.86 16.33
CA VAL A 9 -18.82 -11.48 15.23
C VAL A 9 -18.38 -12.78 14.54
N ALA A 10 -18.69 -12.92 13.25
CA ALA A 10 -18.17 -14.03 12.47
C ALA A 10 -16.65 -13.86 12.29
N GLN A 11 -15.88 -14.92 12.55
CA GLN A 11 -14.42 -14.91 12.31
C GLN A 11 -14.08 -14.78 10.81
N GLN A 12 -15.06 -15.01 9.92
CA GLN A 12 -14.91 -14.86 8.48
C GLN A 12 -15.92 -13.82 7.97
N PRO A 13 -15.49 -12.85 7.14
CA PRO A 13 -16.41 -11.91 6.53
C PRO A 13 -17.33 -12.62 5.51
N TYR A 14 -18.57 -12.15 5.40
CA TYR A 14 -19.46 -12.56 4.32
C TYR A 14 -19.01 -11.92 3.01
N ILE A 15 -18.50 -12.73 2.07
CA ILE A 15 -17.92 -12.25 0.81
C ILE A 15 -18.99 -12.29 -0.30
N GLY A 16 -19.89 -11.31 -0.32
CA GLY A 16 -20.54 -10.79 -1.55
C GLY A 16 -21.68 -11.58 -2.25
N ARG A 17 -22.55 -10.80 -2.92
CA ARG A 17 -23.80 -11.16 -3.65
C ARG A 17 -23.68 -12.22 -4.77
N ALA A 18 -22.48 -12.60 -5.22
CA ALA A 18 -22.35 -13.63 -6.26
C ALA A 18 -22.82 -15.03 -5.79
N THR A 19 -22.89 -15.26 -4.48
CA THR A 19 -23.40 -16.49 -3.87
C THR A 19 -24.92 -16.59 -3.82
N THR A 20 -25.65 -15.53 -4.17
CA THR A 20 -27.13 -15.53 -4.19
C THR A 20 -27.71 -15.79 -5.58
N VAL A 21 -26.89 -16.01 -6.61
CA VAL A 21 -27.36 -16.41 -7.94
C VAL A 21 -27.50 -17.93 -7.97
N CYS A 22 -28.66 -18.43 -7.53
CA CYS A 22 -28.94 -19.87 -7.44
C CYS A 22 -28.91 -20.60 -8.80
N ASP A 23 -28.96 -19.87 -9.92
CA ASP A 23 -29.12 -20.41 -11.27
C ASP A 23 -27.86 -20.38 -12.15
N SER A 24 -26.73 -19.86 -11.65
CA SER A 24 -25.48 -19.89 -12.42
C SER A 24 -24.90 -21.31 -12.43
N ARG A 25 -24.73 -21.88 -13.64
CA ARG A 25 -24.05 -23.17 -13.86
C ARG A 25 -22.58 -23.03 -14.22
N ASP A 26 -22.07 -21.81 -14.43
CA ASP A 26 -20.67 -21.52 -14.74
C ASP A 26 -20.06 -20.62 -13.65
N ASN A 27 -19.13 -21.18 -12.89
CA ASN A 27 -18.47 -20.54 -11.74
C ASN A 27 -16.95 -20.47 -11.91
N SER A 28 -16.45 -20.51 -13.16
CA SER A 28 -15.02 -20.48 -13.49
C SER A 28 -14.26 -19.24 -12.98
N THR A 29 -14.96 -18.20 -12.54
CA THR A 29 -14.39 -16.95 -11.99
C THR A 29 -14.77 -16.66 -10.53
N SER A 30 -15.40 -17.62 -9.83
CA SER A 30 -15.82 -17.41 -8.44
C SER A 30 -14.66 -17.53 -7.46
N VAL A 31 -14.38 -16.45 -6.74
CA VAL A 31 -13.47 -16.39 -5.58
C VAL A 31 -14.01 -17.19 -4.36
N LEU A 32 -15.00 -18.08 -4.51
CA LEU A 32 -15.79 -18.60 -3.38
C LEU A 32 -16.12 -20.11 -3.47
N GLY A 33 -15.34 -20.93 -2.75
CA GLY A 33 -15.68 -22.30 -2.33
C GLY A 33 -14.72 -23.39 -2.82
N TYR A 34 -14.18 -24.22 -1.93
CA TYR A 34 -13.43 -25.40 -2.36
C TYR A 34 -14.39 -26.36 -3.07
N THR A 35 -14.16 -26.56 -4.36
CA THR A 35 -14.94 -27.48 -5.19
C THR A 35 -14.97 -28.87 -4.57
N CYS A 36 -16.08 -29.60 -4.68
CA CYS A 36 -16.14 -31.01 -4.31
C CYS A 36 -15.36 -31.90 -5.30
N ASN A 37 -14.04 -31.77 -5.29
CA ASN A 37 -13.09 -32.56 -6.10
C ASN A 37 -12.29 -33.57 -5.26
N GLY A 38 -12.58 -33.65 -3.95
CA GLY A 38 -11.95 -34.58 -3.02
C GLY A 38 -12.26 -36.04 -3.37
N LEU A 39 -11.31 -36.95 -3.10
CA LEU A 39 -11.45 -38.39 -3.37
C LEU A 39 -12.66 -39.00 -2.66
N ARG A 40 -12.98 -38.50 -1.46
CA ARG A 40 -14.14 -38.91 -0.66
C ARG A 40 -15.11 -37.74 -0.51
N ARG A 41 -16.41 -38.05 -0.54
CA ARG A 41 -17.48 -37.07 -0.26
C ARG A 41 -17.53 -36.61 1.20
N SER A 42 -16.83 -37.30 2.10
CA SER A 42 -16.63 -36.85 3.46
C SER A 42 -15.27 -37.35 3.97
N CYS A 43 -14.62 -36.54 4.80
CA CYS A 43 -13.32 -36.81 5.37
C CYS A 43 -13.15 -36.10 6.72
N GLN A 44 -12.16 -36.55 7.49
CA GLN A 44 -11.65 -35.78 8.63
C GLN A 44 -10.85 -34.59 8.10
N ALA A 45 -11.13 -33.41 8.62
CA ALA A 45 -10.41 -32.17 8.36
C ALA A 45 -10.15 -31.44 9.68
N TYR A 46 -9.41 -30.34 9.59
CA TYR A 46 -9.10 -29.50 10.74
C TYR A 46 -9.35 -28.03 10.37
N LEU A 47 -9.58 -27.20 11.38
CA LEU A 47 -9.62 -25.75 11.21
C LEU A 47 -8.92 -25.04 12.38
N THR A 48 -8.47 -23.82 12.12
CA THR A 48 -8.02 -22.91 13.19
C THR A 48 -9.18 -22.03 13.65
N PHE A 49 -9.37 -21.91 14.95
CA PHE A 49 -10.38 -21.07 15.58
C PHE A 49 -9.71 -20.11 16.57
N ARG A 50 -10.14 -18.84 16.65
CA ARG A 50 -9.63 -17.90 17.66
C ARG A 50 -10.62 -17.76 18.82
N ALA A 51 -10.26 -18.25 20.00
CA ALA A 51 -11.11 -18.22 21.18
C ALA A 51 -11.55 -16.79 21.54
N GLN A 52 -12.86 -16.54 21.67
CA GLN A 52 -13.41 -15.27 22.16
C GLN A 52 -14.74 -15.55 22.88
N PRO A 53 -15.02 -14.90 24.02
CA PRO A 53 -16.30 -15.08 24.72
C PRO A 53 -17.51 -14.79 23.80
N PRO A 54 -18.57 -15.63 23.78
CA PRO A 54 -18.82 -16.78 24.66
C PRO A 54 -18.24 -18.13 24.16
N TYR A 55 -17.46 -18.13 23.07
CA TYR A 55 -16.86 -19.30 22.43
C TYR A 55 -15.37 -19.41 22.76
N ASP A 56 -15.04 -19.46 24.05
CA ASP A 56 -13.68 -19.47 24.59
C ASP A 56 -13.38 -20.74 25.38
N SER A 57 -14.26 -21.74 25.40
CA SER A 57 -14.06 -23.01 26.09
C SER A 57 -14.16 -24.21 25.15
N VAL A 58 -13.54 -25.33 25.53
CA VAL A 58 -13.65 -26.59 24.78
C VAL A 58 -15.12 -26.94 24.50
N ALA A 59 -15.99 -26.83 25.50
CA ALA A 59 -17.41 -27.15 25.37
C ALA A 59 -18.18 -26.18 24.46
N SER A 60 -17.91 -24.88 24.53
CA SER A 60 -18.60 -23.88 23.70
C SER A 60 -18.14 -23.96 22.24
N ILE A 61 -16.85 -24.17 21.99
CA ILE A 61 -16.27 -24.31 20.64
C ILE A 61 -16.70 -25.62 20.00
N SER A 62 -16.69 -26.74 20.74
CA SER A 62 -17.12 -28.05 20.22
C SER A 62 -18.59 -28.03 19.82
N THR A 63 -19.45 -27.40 20.63
CA THR A 63 -20.88 -27.23 20.34
C THR A 63 -21.09 -26.35 19.10
N LEU A 64 -20.37 -25.23 19.01
CA LEU A 64 -20.48 -24.29 17.89
C LEU A 64 -20.13 -24.97 16.55
N LEU A 65 -19.08 -25.78 16.54
CA LEU A 65 -18.49 -26.33 15.32
C LEU A 65 -18.88 -27.79 15.06
N ALA A 66 -19.81 -28.34 15.85
CA ALA A 66 -20.20 -29.74 15.82
C ALA A 66 -19.01 -30.72 15.91
N ALA A 67 -17.99 -30.33 16.68
CA ALA A 67 -16.77 -31.10 16.89
C ALA A 67 -16.87 -31.97 18.15
N ASN A 68 -16.08 -33.03 18.22
CA ASN A 68 -15.98 -33.86 19.43
C ASN A 68 -15.13 -33.13 20.49
N SER A 69 -15.68 -32.92 21.69
CA SER A 69 -15.01 -32.18 22.78
C SER A 69 -13.74 -32.86 23.27
N SER A 70 -13.75 -34.20 23.42
CA SER A 70 -12.59 -34.98 23.86
C SER A 70 -11.46 -34.90 22.84
N GLN A 71 -11.77 -34.98 21.54
CA GLN A 71 -10.77 -34.85 20.47
C GLN A 71 -10.21 -33.42 20.39
N LEU A 72 -11.05 -32.40 20.54
CA LEU A 72 -10.61 -30.99 20.58
C LEU A 72 -9.67 -30.75 21.76
N ALA A 73 -10.03 -31.23 22.96
CA ALA A 73 -9.22 -31.11 24.17
C ALA A 73 -7.85 -31.79 24.00
N GLN A 74 -7.86 -33.04 23.52
CA GLN A 74 -6.64 -33.81 23.28
C GLN A 74 -5.73 -33.14 22.23
N LEU A 75 -6.29 -32.65 21.13
CA LEU A 75 -5.55 -32.00 20.03
C LEU A 75 -4.83 -30.73 20.48
N ASN A 76 -5.40 -30.00 21.44
CA ASN A 76 -4.82 -28.77 21.98
C ASN A 76 -4.04 -29.00 23.28
N SER A 77 -3.89 -30.26 23.74
CA SER A 77 -3.21 -30.62 24.98
C SER A 77 -3.78 -29.90 26.22
N VAL A 78 -5.10 -29.82 26.32
CA VAL A 78 -5.83 -29.20 27.43
C VAL A 78 -6.89 -30.15 28.00
N PRO A 79 -7.34 -29.99 29.26
CA PRO A 79 -8.47 -30.76 29.79
C PRO A 79 -9.80 -30.38 29.12
N GLU A 80 -10.80 -31.25 29.15
CA GLU A 80 -12.10 -31.03 28.49
C GLU A 80 -12.92 -29.86 29.04
N ASN A 81 -12.59 -29.38 30.24
CA ASN A 81 -13.19 -28.21 30.88
C ASN A 81 -12.37 -26.92 30.68
N ALA A 82 -11.34 -26.94 29.83
CA ALA A 82 -10.47 -25.80 29.64
C ALA A 82 -11.19 -24.59 29.02
N VAL A 83 -10.81 -23.41 29.51
CA VAL A 83 -11.11 -22.10 28.93
C VAL A 83 -9.82 -21.54 28.38
N PHE A 84 -9.88 -21.01 27.17
CA PHE A 84 -8.77 -20.43 26.43
C PHE A 84 -8.78 -18.91 26.58
N ASP A 85 -7.60 -18.31 26.62
CA ASP A 85 -7.47 -16.85 26.59
C ASP A 85 -8.05 -16.26 25.30
N THR A 86 -8.54 -15.03 25.38
CA THR A 86 -9.08 -14.32 24.21
C THR A 86 -8.02 -14.20 23.11
N ASN A 87 -8.41 -14.44 21.86
CA ASN A 87 -7.59 -14.54 20.65
C ASN A 87 -6.60 -15.71 20.57
N ARG A 88 -6.58 -16.61 21.56
CA ARG A 88 -5.78 -17.85 21.48
C ARG A 88 -6.24 -18.69 20.30
N MET A 89 -5.27 -19.16 19.50
CA MET A 89 -5.54 -20.06 18.39
C MET A 89 -5.78 -21.48 18.92
N VAL A 90 -6.88 -22.08 18.50
CA VAL A 90 -7.36 -23.41 18.89
C VAL A 90 -7.50 -24.25 17.61
N LEU A 91 -6.96 -25.46 17.63
CA LEU A 91 -7.15 -26.43 16.55
C LEU A 91 -8.45 -27.19 16.78
N VAL A 92 -9.32 -27.27 15.78
CA VAL A 92 -10.62 -27.95 15.92
C VAL A 92 -10.74 -29.08 14.89
N PRO A 93 -10.96 -30.34 15.33
CA PRO A 93 -11.24 -31.44 14.42
C PRO A 93 -12.67 -31.32 13.91
N VAL A 94 -12.85 -31.34 12.58
CA VAL A 94 -14.17 -31.27 11.95
C VAL A 94 -14.36 -32.35 10.90
N THR A 95 -15.59 -32.85 10.76
CA THR A 95 -15.94 -33.72 9.64
C THR A 95 -16.37 -32.87 8.46
N CYS A 96 -15.55 -32.84 7.41
CA CYS A 96 -15.89 -32.17 6.17
C CYS A 96 -16.80 -33.08 5.33
N SER A 97 -17.90 -32.55 4.79
CA SER A 97 -18.78 -33.29 3.90
C SER A 97 -19.28 -32.45 2.73
N CYS A 98 -19.46 -33.10 1.59
CA CYS A 98 -19.99 -32.49 0.38
C CYS A 98 -21.51 -32.71 0.28
N SER A 99 -22.28 -31.63 0.16
CA SER A 99 -23.69 -31.67 -0.25
C SER A 99 -23.95 -30.75 -1.44
N GLY A 100 -23.73 -31.26 -2.65
CA GLY A 100 -23.83 -30.48 -3.90
C GLY A 100 -22.45 -30.28 -4.53
N PHE A 101 -22.09 -29.05 -4.91
CA PHE A 101 -20.85 -28.71 -5.61
C PHE A 101 -19.74 -28.11 -4.70
N VAL A 102 -20.00 -27.92 -3.40
CA VAL A 102 -19.09 -27.27 -2.44
C VAL A 102 -18.92 -28.10 -1.15
N ASN A 103 -17.69 -28.18 -0.63
CA ASN A 103 -17.37 -28.84 0.65
C ASN A 103 -17.67 -27.92 1.84
N LEU A 104 -18.36 -28.44 2.87
CA LEU A 104 -18.74 -27.70 4.08
C LEU A 104 -18.53 -28.56 5.33
N SER A 105 -18.22 -27.94 6.48
CA SER A 105 -18.20 -28.69 7.74
C SER A 105 -19.63 -29.02 8.16
N ASN A 106 -19.85 -30.20 8.75
CA ASN A 106 -21.16 -30.55 9.29
C ASN A 106 -21.52 -29.58 10.42
N SER A 107 -22.57 -28.79 10.24
CA SER A 107 -23.22 -28.01 11.30
C SER A 107 -24.60 -28.61 11.60
N PRO A 108 -25.06 -28.63 12.86
CA PRO A 108 -26.39 -29.08 13.20
C PRO A 108 -27.39 -28.04 12.69
N GLY A 109 -28.01 -28.32 11.54
CA GLY A 109 -29.01 -27.43 10.93
C GLY A 109 -28.93 -27.35 9.40
N ARG A 110 -28.96 -28.49 8.70
CA ARG A 110 -29.29 -28.50 7.26
C ARG A 110 -30.79 -28.25 7.07
N GLY A 111 -31.22 -27.00 7.15
CA GLY A 111 -32.48 -26.54 6.59
C GLY A 111 -32.24 -25.94 5.21
N ARG A 112 -33.00 -26.37 4.19
CA ARG A 112 -33.13 -25.57 2.96
C ARG A 112 -34.02 -24.38 3.32
N TYR A 113 -33.43 -23.20 3.46
CA TYR A 113 -34.20 -21.98 3.75
C TYR A 113 -34.72 -21.39 2.44
N SER A 114 -36.04 -21.18 2.36
CA SER A 114 -36.66 -20.43 1.27
C SER A 114 -36.55 -18.93 1.55
N ASN A 115 -36.62 -18.09 0.50
CA ASN A 115 -36.43 -16.63 0.61
C ASN A 115 -37.46 -15.91 1.51
N GLU A 116 -38.49 -16.61 2.00
CA GLU A 116 -39.60 -16.02 2.78
C GLU A 116 -39.51 -16.26 4.30
N GLU A 117 -38.47 -16.94 4.82
CA GLU A 117 -38.44 -17.43 6.21
C GLU A 117 -37.43 -16.77 7.17
N PHE A 118 -36.83 -15.63 6.82
CA PHE A 118 -35.89 -14.96 7.72
C PHE A 118 -36.53 -13.75 8.43
N VAL A 119 -36.88 -13.94 9.70
CA VAL A 119 -37.22 -12.84 10.61
C VAL A 119 -35.92 -12.29 11.20
N CYS A 120 -35.91 -11.01 11.63
CA CYS A 120 -34.78 -10.45 12.39
C CYS A 120 -34.39 -11.41 13.53
N GLY A 121 -33.10 -11.42 13.91
CA GLY A 121 -32.43 -12.28 14.92
C GLY A 121 -32.66 -13.79 14.91
N THR A 122 -33.12 -14.30 13.79
CA THR A 122 -32.85 -15.69 13.40
C THR A 122 -31.35 -15.97 13.55
N ARG A 123 -30.99 -16.95 14.38
CA ARG A 123 -29.61 -17.44 14.49
C ARG A 123 -29.29 -18.29 13.26
N ILE A 124 -28.58 -17.70 12.31
CA ILE A 124 -28.13 -18.38 11.09
C ILE A 124 -26.76 -19.01 11.37
N THR A 125 -26.71 -20.34 11.32
CA THR A 125 -25.44 -21.08 11.37
C THR A 125 -24.83 -21.08 9.98
N VAL A 126 -23.80 -20.26 9.77
CA VAL A 126 -23.06 -20.22 8.50
C VAL A 126 -22.04 -21.35 8.50
N PRO A 127 -22.11 -22.31 7.56
CA PRO A 127 -21.17 -23.41 7.52
C PRO A 127 -19.77 -22.91 7.17
N LEU A 128 -18.77 -23.36 7.93
CA LEU A 128 -17.38 -23.01 7.66
C LEU A 128 -16.84 -23.82 6.47
N ARG A 129 -15.93 -23.18 5.73
CA ARG A 129 -15.25 -23.82 4.59
C ARG A 129 -14.28 -24.87 5.09
N CYS A 130 -14.36 -26.06 4.52
CA CYS A 130 -13.38 -27.14 4.66
C CYS A 130 -13.23 -27.84 3.30
N ALA A 131 -12.25 -28.72 3.17
CA ALA A 131 -12.08 -29.52 1.95
C ALA A 131 -11.55 -30.92 2.28
N CYS A 132 -11.83 -31.87 1.39
CA CYS A 132 -11.22 -33.19 1.41
C CYS A 132 -10.08 -33.29 0.39
N PRO A 133 -8.97 -33.98 0.72
CA PRO A 133 -7.89 -34.19 -0.23
C PRO A 133 -8.39 -34.79 -1.55
N THR A 134 -7.92 -34.24 -2.67
CA THR A 134 -8.11 -34.80 -4.01
C THR A 134 -7.31 -36.09 -4.17
N LYS A 135 -7.60 -36.87 -5.21
CA LYS A 135 -6.83 -38.08 -5.52
C LYS A 135 -5.34 -37.77 -5.68
N ASN A 136 -4.98 -36.74 -6.46
CA ASN A 136 -3.59 -36.33 -6.65
C ASN A 136 -2.91 -35.92 -5.33
N GLN A 137 -3.60 -35.17 -4.48
CA GLN A 137 -3.08 -34.79 -3.17
C GLN A 137 -2.84 -36.02 -2.28
N SER A 138 -3.76 -36.99 -2.27
CA SER A 138 -3.59 -38.25 -1.54
C SER A 138 -2.45 -39.10 -2.10
N ASP A 139 -2.29 -39.14 -3.42
CA ASP A 139 -1.17 -39.83 -4.08
C ASP A 139 0.18 -39.19 -3.70
N ASP A 140 0.21 -37.88 -3.43
CA ASP A 140 1.36 -37.10 -2.92
C ASP A 140 1.55 -37.16 -1.39
N GLY A 141 0.77 -38.01 -0.71
CA GLY A 141 0.84 -38.27 0.73
C GLY A 141 0.05 -37.30 1.62
N VAL A 142 -0.82 -36.44 1.05
CA VAL A 142 -1.68 -35.54 1.82
C VAL A 142 -2.91 -36.29 2.35
N ASN A 143 -2.99 -36.43 3.66
CA ASN A 143 -4.08 -37.14 4.34
C ASN A 143 -5.17 -36.18 4.87
N TYR A 144 -4.82 -34.92 5.13
CA TYR A 144 -5.74 -33.93 5.70
C TYR A 144 -5.56 -32.55 5.07
N LEU A 145 -6.62 -31.75 5.06
CA LEU A 145 -6.57 -30.33 4.73
C LEU A 145 -7.01 -29.51 5.94
N LEU A 146 -6.12 -28.65 6.42
CA LEU A 146 -6.39 -27.71 7.51
C LEU A 146 -6.86 -26.38 6.92
N SER A 147 -8.03 -25.90 7.36
CA SER A 147 -8.52 -24.57 7.01
C SER A 147 -7.98 -23.52 7.98
N TYR A 148 -7.03 -22.73 7.50
CA TYR A 148 -6.37 -21.66 8.26
C TYR A 148 -7.00 -20.31 7.94
N LEU A 149 -7.32 -19.53 8.97
CA LEU A 149 -7.81 -18.16 8.80
C LEU A 149 -6.66 -17.16 8.85
N ILE A 150 -6.36 -16.52 7.72
CA ILE A 150 -5.28 -15.55 7.60
C ILE A 150 -5.66 -14.27 8.36
N THR A 151 -4.72 -13.72 9.13
CA THR A 151 -4.84 -12.39 9.77
C THR A 151 -3.78 -11.42 9.22
N TRP A 152 -3.89 -10.14 9.58
CA TRP A 152 -2.94 -9.12 9.13
C TRP A 152 -1.48 -9.51 9.38
N ASN A 153 -0.60 -9.20 8.42
CA ASN A 153 0.85 -9.46 8.48
C ASN A 153 1.26 -10.96 8.51
N GLN A 154 0.40 -11.86 8.05
CA GLN A 154 0.73 -13.28 7.87
C GLN A 154 0.89 -13.64 6.39
N PHE A 155 1.88 -14.46 6.07
CA PHE A 155 2.19 -14.91 4.71
C PHE A 155 1.98 -16.42 4.57
N VAL A 156 1.69 -16.88 3.35
CA VAL A 156 1.48 -18.32 3.06
C VAL A 156 2.70 -19.15 3.46
N SER A 157 3.91 -18.64 3.26
CA SER A 157 5.16 -19.30 3.65
C SER A 157 5.28 -19.46 5.18
N GLY A 158 4.98 -18.42 5.95
CA GLY A 158 4.97 -18.47 7.40
C GLY A 158 3.92 -19.44 7.96
N ILE A 159 2.75 -19.49 7.32
CA ILE A 159 1.69 -20.45 7.69
C ILE A 159 2.09 -21.87 7.31
N SER A 160 2.69 -22.07 6.14
CA SER A 160 3.17 -23.39 5.70
C SER A 160 4.25 -23.92 6.65
N ALA A 161 5.21 -23.06 7.03
CA ALA A 161 6.25 -23.37 8.00
C ALA A 161 5.67 -23.72 9.38
N LEU A 162 4.62 -23.02 9.82
CA LEU A 162 3.94 -23.29 11.09
C LEU A 162 3.44 -24.74 11.19
N PHE A 163 3.01 -25.31 10.07
CA PHE A 163 2.49 -26.68 10.00
C PHE A 163 3.49 -27.69 9.41
N GLY A 164 4.74 -27.29 9.16
CA GLY A 164 5.77 -28.16 8.58
C GLY A 164 5.49 -28.57 7.14
N VAL A 165 4.80 -27.72 6.37
CA VAL A 165 4.39 -27.97 4.99
C VAL A 165 5.22 -27.15 4.02
N ASP A 166 5.54 -27.72 2.86
CA ASP A 166 6.16 -26.98 1.76
C ASP A 166 5.22 -25.87 1.24
N THR A 167 5.77 -24.67 1.03
CA THR A 167 4.97 -23.50 0.62
C THR A 167 4.33 -23.71 -0.75
N GLY A 168 5.06 -24.35 -1.69
CA GLY A 168 4.55 -24.65 -3.02
C GLY A 168 3.33 -25.58 -2.99
N ARG A 169 3.34 -26.57 -2.09
CA ARG A 169 2.17 -27.46 -1.87
C ARG A 169 0.96 -26.70 -1.32
N THR A 170 1.16 -25.77 -0.39
CA THR A 170 0.08 -24.92 0.13
C THR A 170 -0.48 -24.00 -0.96
N LEU A 171 0.38 -23.40 -1.78
CA LEU A 171 -0.04 -22.57 -2.91
C LEU A 171 -0.87 -23.38 -3.93
N ALA A 172 -0.37 -24.56 -4.32
CA ALA A 172 -1.07 -25.46 -5.24
C ALA A 172 -2.43 -25.92 -4.70
N ALA A 173 -2.52 -26.24 -3.40
CA ALA A 173 -3.78 -26.65 -2.76
C ALA A 173 -4.88 -25.56 -2.78
N ASN A 174 -4.50 -24.30 -2.99
CA ASN A 174 -5.40 -23.16 -3.04
C ASN A 174 -5.53 -22.53 -4.43
N GLY A 175 -4.91 -23.13 -5.47
CA GLY A 175 -4.87 -22.54 -6.81
C GLY A 175 -4.14 -21.20 -6.86
N LEU A 176 -3.21 -20.97 -5.93
CA LEU A 176 -2.42 -19.75 -5.83
C LEU A 176 -1.07 -19.97 -6.51
N SER A 177 -0.55 -18.92 -7.14
CA SER A 177 0.87 -18.76 -7.49
C SER A 177 1.61 -17.96 -6.42
N GLU A 178 2.95 -17.96 -6.43
CA GLU A 178 3.79 -17.13 -5.54
C GLU A 178 3.50 -15.63 -5.65
N THR A 179 2.90 -15.18 -6.77
CA THR A 179 2.50 -13.78 -7.01
C THR A 179 1.10 -13.43 -6.53
N SER A 180 0.35 -14.39 -5.97
CA SER A 180 -1.07 -14.20 -5.64
C SER A 180 -1.25 -13.36 -4.38
N ILE A 181 -2.06 -12.30 -4.47
CA ILE A 181 -2.41 -11.45 -3.33
C ILE A 181 -3.46 -12.17 -2.48
N VAL A 182 -3.10 -12.51 -1.25
CA VAL A 182 -4.02 -13.13 -0.29
C VAL A 182 -4.43 -12.09 0.76
N TYR A 183 -5.72 -11.75 0.79
CA TYR A 183 -6.25 -10.73 1.70
C TYR A 183 -6.44 -11.30 3.13
N PRO A 184 -6.31 -10.47 4.18
CA PRO A 184 -6.68 -10.84 5.54
C PRO A 184 -8.12 -11.38 5.59
N PHE A 185 -8.34 -12.34 6.49
CA PHE A 185 -9.58 -13.09 6.68
C PHE A 185 -9.97 -14.04 5.53
N THR A 186 -9.08 -14.26 4.56
CA THR A 186 -9.18 -15.35 3.60
C THR A 186 -8.89 -16.69 4.28
N THR A 187 -9.70 -17.72 3.97
CA THR A 187 -9.41 -19.10 4.40
C THR A 187 -8.41 -19.73 3.45
N LEU A 188 -7.37 -20.37 3.98
CA LEU A 188 -6.31 -21.05 3.25
C LEU A 188 -6.31 -22.54 3.61
N LEU A 189 -6.25 -23.44 2.63
CA LEU A 189 -6.02 -24.88 2.86
C LEU A 189 -4.53 -25.17 3.03
N VAL A 190 -4.17 -25.73 4.17
CA VAL A 190 -2.83 -26.24 4.42
C VAL A 190 -2.85 -27.77 4.28
N PRO A 191 -2.15 -28.36 3.30
CA PRO A 191 -2.12 -29.81 3.07
C PRO A 191 -1.21 -30.51 4.07
N LEU A 192 -1.78 -31.35 4.94
CA LEU A 192 -1.08 -32.05 6.01
C LEU A 192 -0.95 -33.55 5.72
N GLN A 193 0.21 -34.12 6.05
CA GLN A 193 0.43 -35.57 6.07
C GLN A 193 -0.09 -36.19 7.37
N ASP A 194 0.16 -35.52 8.49
CA ASP A 194 -0.25 -35.93 9.84
C ASP A 194 -1.24 -34.92 10.45
N PRO A 195 -2.04 -35.32 11.46
CA PRO A 195 -2.85 -34.37 12.23
C PRO A 195 -2.01 -33.22 12.81
N PRO A 196 -2.53 -31.97 12.85
CA PRO A 196 -1.82 -30.85 13.44
C PRO A 196 -1.65 -31.05 14.97
N THR A 197 -0.64 -30.44 15.56
CA THR A 197 -0.30 -30.60 16.99
C THR A 197 -0.33 -29.27 17.74
N SER A 198 -0.55 -29.32 19.05
CA SER A 198 -0.66 -28.13 19.91
C SER A 198 0.60 -27.25 19.93
N SER A 199 1.78 -27.81 19.69
CA SER A 199 3.05 -27.07 19.58
C SER A 199 3.08 -26.11 18.39
N GLN A 200 2.31 -26.38 17.34
CA GLN A 200 2.18 -25.52 16.16
C GLN A 200 1.33 -24.26 16.42
N VAL A 201 0.57 -24.23 17.52
CA VAL A 201 -0.31 -23.09 17.87
C VAL A 201 0.01 -22.47 19.23
N THR A 202 1.02 -22.99 19.94
CA THR A 202 1.47 -22.50 21.24
C THR A 202 2.78 -21.73 21.07
N ALA A 203 2.80 -20.43 21.42
CA ALA A 203 4.04 -19.65 21.40
C ALA A 203 5.09 -20.25 22.35
N PRO A 204 6.39 -20.25 22.00
CA PRO A 204 7.44 -20.75 22.89
C PRO A 204 7.46 -19.93 24.17
N GLN A 205 7.40 -20.60 25.33
CA GLN A 205 7.54 -19.94 26.63
C GLN A 205 8.95 -19.36 26.77
N PRO A 206 9.12 -18.12 27.29
CA PRO A 206 10.44 -17.62 27.66
C PRO A 206 11.06 -18.55 28.72
N PRO A 207 12.39 -18.77 28.72
CA PRO A 207 13.04 -19.53 29.77
C PRO A 207 12.82 -18.84 31.13
N PRO A 208 12.65 -19.59 32.23
CA PRO A 208 12.48 -19.00 33.55
C PRO A 208 13.71 -18.15 33.92
N PRO A 209 13.52 -16.96 34.51
CA PRO A 209 14.63 -16.10 34.91
C PRO A 209 15.51 -16.81 35.97
N PRO A 210 16.83 -16.65 35.93
CA PRO A 210 17.71 -17.20 36.96
C PRO A 210 17.37 -16.60 38.33
N PHE A 211 17.37 -17.45 39.36
CA PHE A 211 17.05 -17.09 40.74
C PHE A 211 17.83 -15.85 41.18
N ALA A 212 17.12 -14.76 41.44
CA ALA A 212 17.67 -13.58 42.08
C ALA A 212 17.97 -13.90 43.55
N THR A 213 19.23 -13.75 43.92
CA THR A 213 19.70 -13.75 45.31
C THR A 213 19.04 -12.62 46.09
N LEU A 214 18.59 -12.94 47.31
CA LEU A 214 17.98 -11.99 48.25
C LEU A 214 18.94 -10.82 48.57
N PRO A 215 18.48 -9.55 48.53
CA PRO A 215 19.22 -8.44 49.12
C PRO A 215 19.11 -8.47 50.66
N PRO A 216 20.14 -8.01 51.40
CA PRO A 216 20.18 -8.05 52.85
C PRO A 216 19.28 -6.98 53.50
N SER A 217 18.78 -7.33 54.69
CA SER A 217 17.95 -6.53 55.59
C SER A 217 18.75 -5.49 56.37
N VAL A 218 18.26 -4.24 56.44
CA VAL A 218 18.82 -3.12 57.24
C VAL A 218 17.63 -2.22 57.71
N PRO A 219 17.63 -1.62 58.93
CA PRO A 219 16.55 -1.69 59.94
C PRO A 219 15.70 -0.39 60.10
N PRO A 220 14.79 -0.27 61.10
CA PRO A 220 13.68 0.69 61.09
C PRO A 220 13.89 2.00 61.89
N ARG A 221 12.95 2.95 61.65
CA ARG A 221 12.59 4.22 62.35
C ARG A 221 13.33 5.46 61.83
N SER A 222 12.75 6.68 61.76
CA SER A 222 11.75 7.36 62.59
C SER A 222 11.12 8.57 61.82
N GLY A 223 10.01 9.11 62.34
CA GLY A 223 9.07 9.99 61.62
C GLY A 223 9.36 11.50 61.55
N GLY A 224 8.43 12.23 60.92
CA GLY A 224 8.43 13.70 60.86
C GLY A 224 7.30 14.32 60.01
N SER A 225 6.29 14.84 60.71
CA SER A 225 5.25 15.85 60.40
C SER A 225 4.92 16.35 58.98
N SER A 226 3.61 16.36 58.70
CA SER A 226 2.85 17.13 57.71
C SER A 226 3.05 18.66 57.81
N LYS A 227 3.04 19.35 56.64
CA LYS A 227 2.52 20.72 56.48
C LYS A 227 1.86 20.93 55.10
N THR A 228 0.56 21.22 55.13
CA THR A 228 -0.30 21.66 54.02
C THR A 228 -0.20 23.19 53.86
N TRP A 229 -0.19 23.70 52.62
CA TRP A 229 -0.38 25.12 52.32
C TRP A 229 -1.78 25.36 51.76
N ILE A 230 -2.49 26.32 52.37
CA ILE A 230 -3.81 26.81 51.94
C ILE A 230 -3.60 28.21 51.38
N TYR A 231 -4.13 28.48 50.18
CA TYR A 231 -4.35 29.84 49.68
C TYR A 231 -5.86 30.07 49.60
N VAL A 232 -6.35 31.06 50.35
CA VAL A 232 -7.71 31.60 50.28
C VAL A 232 -7.65 32.96 49.61
N VAL A 233 -8.45 33.20 48.57
CA VAL A 233 -8.87 34.56 48.20
C VAL A 233 -10.37 34.59 47.92
N LYS A 234 -11.00 35.55 48.58
CA LYS A 234 -12.44 35.86 48.70
C LYS A 234 -13.16 36.12 47.37
N ALA A 235 -14.42 35.72 47.31
CA ALA A 235 -15.44 36.31 46.46
C ALA A 235 -16.41 37.15 47.31
N GLU A 236 -16.92 38.25 46.76
CA GLU A 236 -18.32 38.70 46.93
C GLU A 236 -18.71 39.72 45.82
N PRO A 237 -20.01 39.87 45.48
CA PRO A 237 -20.50 40.31 44.16
C PRO A 237 -21.25 41.68 44.17
N VAL A 238 -21.48 42.28 42.98
CA VAL A 238 -22.53 43.31 42.75
C VAL A 238 -23.17 43.11 41.36
N VAL A 239 -24.47 43.45 41.31
CA VAL A 239 -25.58 43.01 40.43
C VAL A 239 -25.92 44.04 39.31
N VAL A 240 -26.91 43.68 38.47
CA VAL A 240 -27.87 44.53 37.68
C VAL A 240 -27.51 44.69 36.19
N SER A 241 -28.38 44.47 35.18
CA SER A 241 -29.83 44.24 35.08
C SER A 241 -30.17 43.44 33.82
N SER A 242 -31.24 42.64 33.86
CA SER A 242 -32.15 42.50 32.72
C SER A 242 -33.59 42.46 33.23
N GLN A 243 -34.37 43.43 32.78
CA GLN A 243 -35.83 43.53 32.85
C GLN A 243 -36.20 44.12 31.48
N SER A 244 -37.25 43.75 30.76
CA SER A 244 -38.19 42.63 30.64
C SER A 244 -39.25 43.15 29.65
N PHE A 245 -40.19 42.27 29.27
CA PHE A 245 -41.52 42.60 28.72
C PHE A 245 -41.62 42.90 27.21
N GLU A 246 -42.55 42.34 26.44
CA GLU A 246 -43.61 41.34 26.67
C GLU A 246 -44.31 41.04 25.33
N SER A 247 -45.16 40.01 25.36
CA SER A 247 -46.49 39.90 24.72
C SER A 247 -46.68 38.91 23.56
N ILE A 248 -47.75 38.11 23.48
CA ILE A 248 -48.91 37.77 24.35
C ILE A 248 -49.54 36.48 23.74
N GLU A 249 -49.85 35.49 24.59
CA GLU A 249 -51.04 34.60 24.68
C GLU A 249 -51.88 34.22 23.42
N LYS A 250 -52.49 33.01 23.25
CA LYS A 250 -53.26 32.14 24.19
C LYS A 250 -53.69 30.81 23.49
N PRO A 251 -54.47 29.88 24.10
CA PRO A 251 -54.16 28.45 24.11
C PRO A 251 -55.19 27.59 23.36
N LEU A 252 -54.85 26.33 23.09
CA LEU A 252 -55.86 25.31 22.78
C LEU A 252 -55.55 24.04 23.57
N LYS A 253 -56.39 23.78 24.57
CA LYS A 253 -56.54 22.47 25.21
C LYS A 253 -57.21 21.52 24.21
N LYS A 254 -56.67 20.30 24.08
CA LYS A 254 -57.41 19.02 23.95
C LYS A 254 -56.41 17.92 24.26
N GLU A 255 -56.50 17.40 25.48
CA GLU A 255 -57.09 16.09 25.81
C GLU A 255 -56.02 15.00 25.69
N ALA A 256 -55.77 14.34 26.82
CA ALA A 256 -54.90 13.19 26.91
C ALA A 256 -55.59 12.03 26.20
N ASP A 257 -55.10 11.69 25.02
CA ASP A 257 -55.23 10.34 24.48
C ASP A 257 -53.97 9.58 24.87
N GLU A 258 -54.07 8.85 25.98
CA GLU A 258 -53.29 7.64 26.20
C GLU A 258 -53.62 6.66 25.06
N ASP A 259 -52.58 5.95 24.59
CA ASP A 259 -52.64 4.78 23.72
C ASP A 259 -53.09 4.95 22.25
N SER A 260 -52.17 5.45 21.41
CA SER A 260 -52.08 4.99 20.01
C SER A 260 -50.74 5.39 19.37
N TYR A 261 -49.65 4.70 19.74
CA TYR A 261 -48.50 4.61 18.82
C TYR A 261 -48.89 3.62 17.72
N SER A 262 -48.75 4.02 16.45
CA SER A 262 -49.08 3.18 15.29
C SER A 262 -48.42 1.81 15.43
N GLN A 263 -49.20 0.74 15.28
CA GLN A 263 -48.75 -0.66 15.33
C GLN A 263 -47.48 -0.89 14.48
N ASP A 264 -47.34 -0.17 13.36
CA ASP A 264 -46.17 -0.17 12.47
C ASP A 264 -44.84 0.26 13.14
N PHE A 265 -44.89 1.13 14.16
CA PHE A 265 -43.70 1.61 14.88
C PHE A 265 -43.24 0.64 15.98
N LEU A 266 -44.18 -0.02 16.66
CA LEU A 266 -43.88 -1.06 17.65
C LEU A 266 -43.43 -2.37 16.97
N GLU A 267 -43.94 -2.67 15.78
CA GLU A 267 -43.40 -3.74 14.91
C GLU A 267 -42.00 -3.42 14.39
N SER A 268 -41.70 -2.16 14.08
CA SER A 268 -40.34 -1.72 13.75
C SER A 268 -39.37 -1.96 14.92
N ILE A 269 -39.78 -1.71 16.17
CA ILE A 269 -38.93 -1.92 17.36
C ILE A 269 -38.75 -3.41 17.70
N SER A 270 -39.77 -4.25 17.50
CA SER A 270 -39.63 -5.70 17.70
C SER A 270 -38.64 -6.35 16.73
N SER A 271 -38.49 -5.79 15.52
CA SER A 271 -37.45 -6.17 14.56
C SER A 271 -36.04 -5.70 14.95
N ILE A 272 -35.90 -4.56 15.63
CA ILE A 272 -34.62 -3.98 16.09
C ILE A 272 -34.04 -4.73 17.30
N ALA A 273 -34.91 -5.33 18.12
CA ALA A 273 -34.57 -5.96 19.40
C ALA A 273 -33.64 -7.19 19.32
N GLN A 274 -33.26 -7.63 18.13
CA GLN A 274 -32.50 -8.86 17.97
C GLN A 274 -31.00 -8.69 17.66
N SER A 275 -30.53 -7.45 17.54
CA SER A 275 -29.11 -7.10 17.37
C SER A 275 -28.63 -5.90 18.19
N LEU A 276 -29.53 -5.00 18.63
CA LEU A 276 -29.21 -3.87 19.53
C LEU A 276 -29.82 -4.07 20.91
N LYS A 277 -29.07 -3.74 21.98
CA LYS A 277 -29.59 -3.83 23.35
C LYS A 277 -30.58 -2.69 23.62
N VAL A 278 -31.78 -3.02 24.08
CA VAL A 278 -32.72 -2.03 24.64
C VAL A 278 -32.39 -1.86 26.12
N TYR A 279 -31.88 -0.68 26.48
CA TYR A 279 -31.57 -0.31 27.87
C TYR A 279 -32.80 0.31 28.54
N THR A 280 -32.99 0.00 29.81
CA THR A 280 -33.92 0.74 30.66
C THR A 280 -33.37 2.14 30.94
N PHE A 281 -34.24 3.12 31.11
CA PHE A 281 -33.80 4.47 31.47
C PHE A 281 -33.08 4.50 32.82
N GLN A 282 -33.47 3.61 33.74
CA GLN A 282 -32.80 3.46 35.02
C GLN A 282 -31.36 2.95 34.89
N GLU A 283 -31.08 2.01 33.97
CA GLU A 283 -29.70 1.60 33.66
C GLU A 283 -28.86 2.79 33.16
N LEU A 284 -29.44 3.64 32.30
CA LEU A 284 -28.74 4.83 31.79
C LEU A 284 -28.50 5.87 32.89
N LYS A 285 -29.48 6.09 33.78
CA LYS A 285 -29.31 6.94 34.97
C LYS A 285 -28.19 6.42 35.85
N THR A 286 -28.18 5.13 36.18
CA THR A 286 -27.09 4.54 36.98
C THR A 286 -25.75 4.66 36.28
N ALA A 287 -25.68 4.37 34.98
CA ALA A 287 -24.45 4.46 34.20
C ALA A 287 -23.87 5.87 34.14
N THR A 288 -24.72 6.91 34.19
CA THR A 288 -24.33 8.34 34.09
C THR A 288 -24.37 9.08 35.42
N GLN A 289 -24.53 8.38 36.55
CA GLN A 289 -24.69 9.00 37.87
C GLN A 289 -25.82 10.04 37.89
N ASP A 290 -26.98 9.65 37.40
CA ASP A 290 -28.16 10.48 37.17
C ASP A 290 -27.91 11.67 36.25
N PHE A 291 -27.22 11.40 35.12
CA PHE A 291 -26.81 12.42 34.15
C PHE A 291 -26.03 13.58 34.78
N SER A 292 -25.19 13.25 35.76
CA SER A 292 -24.36 14.22 36.49
C SER A 292 -23.56 15.10 35.53
N PRO A 293 -23.33 16.39 35.86
CA PRO A 293 -22.43 17.26 35.10
C PRO A 293 -21.03 16.67 34.91
N SER A 294 -20.55 15.80 35.82
CA SER A 294 -19.25 15.11 35.68
C SER A 294 -19.21 14.07 34.56
N CYS A 295 -20.38 13.61 34.10
CA CYS A 295 -20.53 12.70 32.96
C CYS A 295 -20.79 13.45 31.66
N TRP A 296 -21.04 14.77 31.68
CA TRP A 296 -21.31 15.52 30.46
C TRP A 296 -20.05 15.65 29.61
N ILE A 297 -20.14 15.28 28.33
CA ILE A 297 -19.04 15.40 27.37
C ILE A 297 -19.20 16.71 26.60
N LYS A 298 -20.28 16.81 25.81
CA LYS A 298 -20.59 17.96 24.96
C LYS A 298 -22.01 17.84 24.42
N GLY A 299 -22.70 18.96 24.24
CA GLY A 299 -24.06 18.96 23.69
C GLY A 299 -25.00 18.07 24.49
N SER A 300 -25.62 17.09 23.84
CA SER A 300 -26.52 16.11 24.46
C SER A 300 -25.86 14.75 24.77
N VAL A 301 -24.53 14.68 24.79
CA VAL A 301 -23.77 13.43 24.98
C VAL A 301 -23.18 13.35 26.39
N TYR A 302 -23.37 12.20 27.03
CA TYR A 302 -22.87 11.87 28.36
C TYR A 302 -22.00 10.62 28.31
N ARG A 303 -20.92 10.58 29.10
CA ARG A 303 -20.13 9.39 29.38
C ARG A 303 -20.84 8.54 30.42
N GLY A 304 -21.17 7.31 30.07
CA GLY A 304 -21.68 6.30 30.99
C GLY A 304 -20.68 5.17 31.24
N THR A 305 -20.88 4.43 32.32
CA THR A 305 -20.19 3.14 32.56
C THR A 305 -21.22 2.01 32.55
N ILE A 306 -21.08 1.07 31.62
CA ILE A 306 -22.00 -0.06 31.42
C ILE A 306 -21.17 -1.33 31.47
N ASN A 307 -21.46 -2.22 32.43
CA ASN A 307 -20.73 -3.48 32.64
C ASN A 307 -19.21 -3.32 32.83
N GLY A 308 -18.76 -2.17 33.34
CA GLY A 308 -17.33 -1.85 33.53
C GLY A 308 -16.69 -1.10 32.35
N ASP A 309 -17.35 -1.07 31.19
CA ASP A 309 -16.85 -0.37 30.00
C ASP A 309 -17.44 1.04 29.88
N PHE A 310 -16.67 1.97 29.30
CA PHE A 310 -17.18 3.30 28.98
C PHE A 310 -18.08 3.28 27.74
N ALA A 311 -19.16 4.05 27.80
CA ALA A 311 -20.11 4.25 26.71
C ALA A 311 -20.41 5.74 26.51
N ALA A 312 -20.75 6.13 25.29
CA ALA A 312 -21.27 7.47 24.99
C ALA A 312 -22.79 7.41 24.82
N ILE A 313 -23.53 8.11 25.67
CA ILE A 313 -24.99 8.14 25.71
C ILE A 313 -25.46 9.49 25.17
N LYS A 314 -26.02 9.49 23.95
CA LYS A 314 -26.51 10.70 23.26
C LYS A 314 -28.02 10.80 23.41
N ARG A 315 -28.51 11.88 24.04
CA ARG A 315 -29.94 12.21 24.08
C ARG A 315 -30.35 12.88 22.76
N MET A 316 -31.44 12.39 22.18
CA MET A 316 -31.97 12.79 20.88
C MET A 316 -33.47 13.08 20.99
N ASN A 317 -33.91 14.14 20.34
CA ASN A 317 -35.32 14.52 20.24
C ASN A 317 -35.76 14.31 18.78
N GLY A 318 -36.95 13.77 18.56
CA GLY A 318 -37.49 13.53 17.21
C GLY A 318 -37.18 12.14 16.64
N ASP A 319 -37.36 11.98 15.32
CA ASP A 319 -37.21 10.71 14.61
C ASP A 319 -35.74 10.31 14.43
N VAL A 320 -35.34 9.23 15.09
CA VAL A 320 -34.00 8.60 15.00
C VAL A 320 -34.00 7.31 14.18
N SER A 321 -35.13 6.95 13.58
CA SER A 321 -35.34 5.63 12.97
C SER A 321 -34.34 5.36 11.84
N LYS A 322 -34.01 6.38 11.04
CA LYS A 322 -33.03 6.26 9.94
C LYS A 322 -31.62 5.96 10.44
N GLU A 323 -31.19 6.64 11.49
CA GLU A 323 -29.86 6.45 12.09
C GLU A 323 -29.74 5.06 12.72
N ILE A 324 -30.75 4.64 13.50
CA ILE A 324 -30.80 3.30 14.10
C ILE A 324 -30.82 2.22 13.01
N ASN A 325 -31.68 2.36 12.00
CA ASN A 325 -31.81 1.38 10.91
C ASN A 325 -30.53 1.21 10.10
N LEU A 326 -29.77 2.30 9.89
CA LEU A 326 -28.46 2.24 9.23
C LEU A 326 -27.43 1.58 10.14
N LEU A 327 -27.24 2.10 11.36
CA LEU A 327 -26.23 1.64 12.31
C LEU A 327 -26.43 0.18 12.72
N ASN A 328 -27.67 -0.33 12.67
CA ASN A 328 -27.95 -1.73 12.91
C ASN A 328 -27.47 -2.67 11.78
N LYS A 329 -27.27 -2.14 10.57
CA LYS A 329 -26.87 -2.91 9.37
C LYS A 329 -25.39 -2.80 9.03
N ILE A 330 -24.67 -1.87 9.66
CA ILE A 330 -23.25 -1.61 9.37
C ILE A 330 -22.38 -1.97 10.56
N ASN A 331 -21.22 -2.58 10.29
CA ASN A 331 -20.23 -2.88 11.30
C ASN A 331 -18.84 -2.84 10.67
N HIS A 332 -18.04 -1.86 11.09
CA HIS A 332 -16.69 -1.64 10.56
C HIS A 332 -15.83 -0.92 11.61
N PHE A 333 -14.54 -1.27 11.70
CA PHE A 333 -13.63 -0.74 12.73
C PHE A 333 -13.56 0.79 12.76
N ASN A 334 -13.62 1.42 11.58
CA ASN A 334 -13.54 2.87 11.41
C ASN A 334 -14.88 3.59 11.36
N LEU A 335 -15.99 2.94 11.76
CA LEU A 335 -17.29 3.57 11.96
C LEU A 335 -17.70 3.42 13.43
N ILE A 336 -18.35 4.43 14.01
CA ILE A 336 -18.80 4.37 15.40
C ILE A 336 -19.92 3.34 15.55
N ARG A 337 -19.76 2.41 16.49
CA ARG A 337 -20.73 1.35 16.73
C ARG A 337 -21.82 1.80 17.71
N LEU A 338 -23.08 1.62 17.30
CA LEU A 338 -24.24 1.69 18.19
C LEU A 338 -24.36 0.37 18.95
N SER A 339 -24.35 0.42 20.28
CA SER A 339 -24.48 -0.77 21.14
C SER A 339 -25.92 -0.99 21.61
N GLY A 340 -26.71 0.09 21.67
CA GLY A 340 -28.11 -0.02 22.05
C GLY A 340 -28.85 1.30 22.13
N VAL A 341 -30.10 1.23 22.56
CA VAL A 341 -31.05 2.35 22.58
C VAL A 341 -31.89 2.32 23.85
N SER A 342 -32.44 3.47 24.25
CA SER A 342 -33.47 3.60 25.28
C SER A 342 -34.44 4.71 24.88
N PHE A 343 -35.68 4.62 25.34
CA PHE A 343 -36.69 5.65 25.13
C PHE A 343 -37.34 5.99 26.47
N ASN A 344 -37.36 7.28 26.82
CA ASN A 344 -37.98 7.77 28.05
C ASN A 344 -38.52 9.19 27.85
N GLU A 345 -39.75 9.43 28.31
CA GLU A 345 -40.39 10.77 28.31
C GLU A 345 -40.29 11.50 26.96
N GLY A 346 -40.55 10.78 25.85
CA GLY A 346 -40.50 11.37 24.50
C GLY A 346 -39.10 11.57 23.91
N ASN A 347 -38.04 11.17 24.61
CA ASN A 347 -36.66 11.31 24.17
C ASN A 347 -36.01 9.95 23.91
N TRP A 348 -35.23 9.88 22.82
CA TRP A 348 -34.39 8.74 22.50
C TRP A 348 -33.01 8.91 23.12
N TYR A 349 -32.44 7.82 23.61
CA TYR A 349 -31.09 7.76 24.13
C TYR A 349 -30.33 6.68 23.35
N LEU A 350 -29.34 7.10 22.58
CA LEU A 350 -28.51 6.22 21.76
C LEU A 350 -27.21 5.95 22.50
N VAL A 351 -26.89 4.67 22.70
CA VAL A 351 -25.70 4.21 23.41
C VAL A 351 -24.67 3.76 22.38
N TYR A 352 -23.56 4.48 22.30
CA TYR A 352 -22.45 4.19 21.40
C TYR A 352 -21.23 3.68 22.17
N GLU A 353 -20.32 3.03 21.45
CA GLU A 353 -18.96 2.82 21.97
C GLU A 353 -18.29 4.17 22.32
N TYR A 354 -17.42 4.17 23.33
CA TYR A 354 -16.75 5.38 23.78
C TYR A 354 -15.37 5.54 23.12
N ALA A 355 -15.23 6.58 22.29
CA ALA A 355 -13.95 6.97 21.70
C ALA A 355 -13.19 7.90 22.67
N SER A 356 -12.23 7.34 23.40
CA SER A 356 -11.64 7.98 24.59
C SER A 356 -10.81 9.22 24.33
N ASN A 357 -10.30 9.42 23.11
CA ASN A 357 -9.53 10.61 22.72
C ASN A 357 -10.42 11.71 22.12
N GLY A 358 -11.74 11.52 22.05
CA GLY A 358 -12.70 12.54 21.61
C GLY A 358 -12.61 12.86 20.11
N PRO A 359 -13.22 13.97 19.67
CA PRO A 359 -13.25 14.35 18.26
C PRO A 359 -11.90 14.90 17.75
N LEU A 360 -11.58 14.59 16.49
CA LEU A 360 -10.37 15.01 15.80
C LEU A 360 -10.24 16.55 15.75
N SER A 361 -11.34 17.28 15.66
CA SER A 361 -11.34 18.76 15.67
C SER A 361 -10.63 19.35 16.88
N GLU A 362 -10.72 18.70 18.05
CA GLU A 362 -10.07 19.17 19.28
C GLU A 362 -8.55 18.91 19.28
N TRP A 363 -8.06 17.99 18.45
CA TRP A 363 -6.63 17.75 18.27
C TRP A 363 -5.99 18.63 17.19
N ILE A 364 -6.80 19.13 16.25
CA ILE A 364 -6.33 19.98 15.15
C ILE A 364 -6.39 21.46 15.55
N HIS A 365 -7.47 21.92 16.17
CA HIS A 365 -7.72 23.36 16.38
C HIS A 365 -7.44 23.87 17.80
N GLU A 366 -7.52 23.02 18.82
CA GLU A 366 -7.38 23.45 20.20
C GLU A 366 -5.94 23.27 20.71
N LYS A 367 -5.39 24.31 21.36
CA LYS A 367 -4.10 24.21 22.04
C LYS A 367 -4.27 23.42 23.34
N ARG A 368 -3.95 22.13 23.33
CA ARG A 368 -3.89 21.28 24.51
C ARG A 368 -2.48 21.23 25.10
N ASP A 369 -2.36 21.02 26.41
CA ASP A 369 -1.11 20.63 27.10
C ASP A 369 -0.68 19.17 26.78
N GLN A 370 -1.28 18.57 25.74
CA GLN A 370 -1.08 17.19 25.29
C GLN A 370 -0.07 17.14 24.13
N PRO A 371 0.61 16.00 23.89
CA PRO A 371 1.56 15.87 22.79
C PRO A 371 0.91 16.11 21.43
N ILE A 372 1.54 16.97 20.63
CA ILE A 372 1.12 17.34 19.28
C ILE A 372 0.98 16.10 18.39
N MET A 373 -0.09 16.03 17.60
CA MET A 373 -0.29 14.95 16.63
C MET A 373 0.74 15.03 15.51
N ASP A 374 1.66 14.07 15.50
CA ASP A 374 2.71 13.96 14.49
C ASP A 374 2.15 13.59 13.10
N TRP A 375 3.01 13.71 12.09
CA TRP A 375 2.70 13.40 10.70
C TRP A 375 2.13 11.99 10.51
N LYS A 376 2.69 10.99 11.20
CA LYS A 376 2.31 9.59 11.06
C LYS A 376 0.88 9.36 11.58
N LYS A 377 0.55 9.92 12.74
CA LYS A 377 -0.81 9.86 13.30
C LYS A 377 -1.83 10.53 12.39
N ARG A 378 -1.50 11.71 11.84
CA ARG A 378 -2.37 12.43 10.89
C ARG A 378 -2.69 11.58 9.64
N LEU A 379 -1.67 10.95 9.06
CA LEU A 379 -1.87 10.05 7.91
C LEU A 379 -2.67 8.80 8.27
N GLN A 380 -2.43 8.23 9.45
CA GLN A 380 -3.18 7.06 9.90
C GLN A 380 -4.67 7.38 10.07
N ILE A 381 -5.00 8.54 10.62
CA ILE A 381 -6.37 9.01 10.79
C ILE A 381 -7.04 9.22 9.43
N ALA A 382 -6.34 9.85 8.47
CA ALA A 382 -6.86 10.00 7.12
C ALA A 382 -7.15 8.65 6.44
N LEU A 383 -6.25 7.67 6.61
CA LEU A 383 -6.41 6.31 6.08
C LEU A 383 -7.61 5.58 6.70
N ASP A 384 -7.81 5.75 8.01
CA ASP A 384 -8.93 5.16 8.75
C ASP A 384 -10.28 5.70 8.28
N VAL A 385 -10.38 7.03 8.11
CA VAL A 385 -11.58 7.67 7.57
C VAL A 385 -11.83 7.19 6.13
N ALA A 386 -10.80 7.10 5.30
CA ALA A 386 -10.94 6.61 3.94
C ALA A 386 -11.47 5.18 3.89
N SER A 387 -10.97 4.30 4.77
CA SER A 387 -11.43 2.92 4.93
C SER A 387 -12.92 2.86 5.30
N GLY A 388 -13.34 3.66 6.29
CA GLY A 388 -14.74 3.72 6.72
C GLY A 388 -15.70 4.19 5.62
N LEU A 389 -15.34 5.23 4.86
CA LEU A 389 -16.16 5.70 3.74
C LEU A 389 -16.20 4.69 2.59
N ASN A 390 -15.08 4.05 2.27
CA ASN A 390 -15.04 3.00 1.24
C ASN A 390 -16.01 1.86 1.59
N TYR A 391 -16.04 1.43 2.86
CA TYR A 391 -17.02 0.47 3.36
C TYR A 391 -18.47 0.93 3.11
N LEU A 392 -18.81 2.18 3.50
CA LEU A 392 -20.16 2.73 3.34
C LEU A 392 -20.59 2.82 1.87
N HIS A 393 -19.67 3.20 0.99
CA HIS A 393 -19.97 3.43 -0.43
C HIS A 393 -20.06 2.15 -1.25
N ARG A 394 -19.28 1.11 -0.92
CA ARG A 394 -19.08 -0.05 -1.80
C ARG A 394 -19.54 -1.39 -1.22
N TYR A 395 -19.49 -1.56 0.09
CA TYR A 395 -19.67 -2.87 0.74
C TYR A 395 -21.00 -3.01 1.50
N THR A 396 -21.78 -1.94 1.59
CA THR A 396 -23.16 -1.98 2.06
C THR A 396 -24.09 -2.48 0.95
N SER A 397 -25.28 -2.99 1.31
CA SER A 397 -26.26 -3.52 0.35
C SER A 397 -26.68 -2.49 -0.71
N SER A 398 -26.68 -1.22 -0.34
CA SER A 398 -26.77 -0.09 -1.25
C SER A 398 -25.86 1.03 -0.78
N PRO A 399 -25.18 1.77 -1.68
CA PRO A 399 -24.28 2.84 -1.27
C PRO A 399 -24.97 3.83 -0.32
N HIS A 400 -24.37 4.05 0.84
CA HIS A 400 -24.84 5.05 1.80
C HIS A 400 -23.90 6.26 1.78
N VAL A 401 -24.47 7.44 1.65
CA VAL A 401 -23.75 8.71 1.72
C VAL A 401 -23.89 9.27 3.13
N HIS A 402 -22.78 9.57 3.79
CA HIS A 402 -22.72 10.08 5.16
C HIS A 402 -23.29 11.50 5.27
N LYS A 403 -22.96 12.37 4.29
CA LYS A 403 -23.42 13.77 4.13
C LYS A 403 -22.93 14.78 5.15
N ASP A 404 -22.43 14.35 6.31
CA ASP A 404 -21.92 15.26 7.35
C ASP A 404 -20.52 14.88 7.83
N LEU A 405 -19.64 14.47 6.92
CA LEU A 405 -18.25 14.19 7.26
C LEU A 405 -17.52 15.52 7.56
N ASN A 406 -16.93 15.62 8.76
CA ASN A 406 -16.07 16.73 9.19
C ASN A 406 -15.21 16.29 10.39
N SER A 407 -14.25 17.11 10.81
CA SER A 407 -13.33 16.76 11.91
C SER A 407 -14.00 16.61 13.28
N SER A 408 -15.17 17.21 13.52
CA SER A 408 -15.93 17.00 14.77
C SER A 408 -16.70 15.69 14.78
N ASN A 409 -17.02 15.16 13.60
CA ASN A 409 -17.69 13.86 13.41
C ASN A 409 -16.70 12.71 13.18
N VAL A 410 -15.38 12.96 13.27
CA VAL A 410 -14.35 11.91 13.31
C VAL A 410 -13.86 11.78 14.74
N LEU A 411 -14.18 10.69 15.41
CA LEU A 411 -13.78 10.41 16.79
C LEU A 411 -12.52 9.55 16.83
N LEU A 412 -11.69 9.72 17.87
CA LEU A 412 -10.45 8.99 18.08
C LEU A 412 -10.58 8.05 19.28
N ASP A 413 -10.34 6.76 19.07
CA ASP A 413 -10.30 5.78 20.16
C ASP A 413 -8.97 5.85 20.95
N GLN A 414 -8.81 4.95 21.92
CA GLN A 414 -7.64 4.90 22.82
C GLN A 414 -6.30 4.76 22.08
N ASP A 415 -6.32 4.12 20.90
CA ASP A 415 -5.15 3.83 20.08
C ASP A 415 -4.94 4.89 18.98
N PHE A 416 -5.66 6.02 19.05
CA PHE A 416 -5.69 7.07 18.04
C PHE A 416 -6.17 6.59 16.66
N ARG A 417 -7.04 5.57 16.63
CA ARG A 417 -7.71 5.14 15.41
C ARG A 417 -8.97 5.94 15.18
N ALA A 418 -9.23 6.28 13.93
CA ALA A 418 -10.36 7.13 13.58
C ALA A 418 -11.65 6.31 13.40
N LYS A 419 -12.74 6.85 13.94
CA LYS A 419 -14.11 6.33 13.83
C LYS A 419 -15.04 7.44 13.34
N ILE A 420 -15.67 7.24 12.18
CA ILE A 420 -16.67 8.15 11.64
C ILE A 420 -17.95 8.03 12.47
N ALA A 421 -18.50 9.16 12.90
CA ALA A 421 -19.67 9.26 13.75
C ALA A 421 -20.73 10.23 13.18
N ASN A 422 -21.89 10.28 13.82
CA ASN A 422 -23.03 11.16 13.48
C ASN A 422 -23.72 10.81 12.15
N PHE A 423 -24.34 9.62 12.11
CA PHE A 423 -25.04 9.10 10.93
C PHE A 423 -26.48 9.64 10.76
N GLY A 424 -26.90 10.62 11.55
CA GLY A 424 -28.26 11.17 11.52
C GLY A 424 -28.69 11.76 10.17
N LEU A 425 -27.75 12.22 9.35
CA LEU A 425 -28.03 12.74 8.00
C LEU A 425 -27.80 11.72 6.89
N ALA A 426 -27.27 10.54 7.22
CA ALA A 426 -26.85 9.54 6.25
C ALA A 426 -28.06 8.96 5.50
N ARG A 427 -27.87 8.64 4.22
CA ARG A 427 -28.96 8.18 3.36
C ARG A 427 -28.45 7.22 2.29
N SER A 428 -29.24 6.18 1.97
CA SER A 428 -29.03 5.34 0.79
C SER A 428 -29.36 6.08 -0.51
N VAL A 429 -28.65 5.74 -1.58
CA VAL A 429 -28.88 6.25 -2.94
C VAL A 429 -29.90 5.39 -3.72
N GLU A 430 -30.44 4.30 -3.14
CA GLU A 430 -31.47 3.45 -3.78
C GLU A 430 -32.83 4.17 -3.96
N GLY A 431 -33.49 3.91 -5.10
CA GLY A 431 -34.90 4.24 -5.34
C GLY A 431 -35.22 5.27 -6.42
N GLN A 432 -34.22 5.81 -7.14
CA GLN A 432 -34.42 6.67 -8.31
C GLN A 432 -33.55 6.14 -9.47
N GLU A 433 -34.05 6.16 -10.71
CA GLU A 433 -33.31 5.70 -11.90
C GLU A 433 -32.02 6.51 -12.09
N GLY A 434 -30.87 6.03 -11.58
CA GLY A 434 -29.56 6.66 -11.80
C GLY A 434 -28.54 6.46 -10.65
N PRO A 435 -27.28 6.89 -10.84
CA PRO A 435 -26.19 6.75 -9.85
C PRO A 435 -26.22 7.80 -8.73
N PHE A 436 -27.27 8.61 -8.65
CA PHE A 436 -27.43 9.70 -7.68
C PHE A 436 -28.89 9.90 -7.28
N ALA A 437 -29.12 10.50 -6.12
CA ALA A 437 -30.44 10.92 -5.65
C ALA A 437 -30.55 12.45 -5.64
N LEU A 438 -31.74 12.99 -5.91
CA LEU A 438 -32.01 14.42 -5.80
C LEU A 438 -32.70 14.75 -4.46
N THR A 439 -32.35 15.89 -3.88
CA THR A 439 -33.03 16.43 -2.69
C THR A 439 -33.21 17.93 -2.79
N ARG A 440 -34.33 18.41 -2.26
CA ARG A 440 -34.65 19.84 -2.11
C ARG A 440 -34.17 20.39 -0.76
N HIS A 441 -33.83 19.49 0.17
CA HIS A 441 -33.45 19.81 1.53
C HIS A 441 -31.94 19.60 1.69
N ILE A 442 -31.20 20.71 1.61
CA ILE A 442 -29.75 20.74 1.76
C ILE A 442 -29.43 20.88 3.25
N VAL A 443 -28.80 19.84 3.79
CA VAL A 443 -28.36 19.72 5.19
C VAL A 443 -26.93 19.20 5.24
N GLY A 444 -26.15 19.65 6.21
CA GLY A 444 -24.75 19.30 6.41
C GLY A 444 -23.92 20.48 6.93
N THR A 445 -22.65 20.24 7.23
CA THR A 445 -21.74 21.27 7.75
C THR A 445 -21.22 22.21 6.64
N LYS A 446 -21.44 23.51 6.80
CA LYS A 446 -20.96 24.56 5.87
C LYS A 446 -19.44 24.48 5.74
N GLY A 447 -18.94 24.45 4.50
CA GLY A 447 -17.51 24.31 4.20
C GLY A 447 -17.11 22.91 3.72
N TYR A 448 -17.83 21.86 4.14
CA TYR A 448 -17.63 20.47 3.68
C TYR A 448 -18.62 20.05 2.60
N MET A 449 -19.70 20.81 2.40
CA MET A 449 -20.71 20.52 1.40
C MET A 449 -20.18 20.73 -0.03
N ALA A 450 -20.31 19.71 -0.87
CA ALA A 450 -19.90 19.71 -2.27
C ALA A 450 -20.73 20.70 -3.12
N PRO A 451 -20.15 21.33 -4.15
CA PRO A 451 -20.82 22.36 -4.94
C PRO A 451 -22.07 21.85 -5.64
N GLU A 452 -22.05 20.66 -6.22
CA GLU A 452 -23.21 20.06 -6.91
C GLU A 452 -24.39 19.76 -5.98
N TYR A 453 -24.11 19.53 -4.69
CA TYR A 453 -25.13 19.35 -3.67
C TYR A 453 -25.77 20.69 -3.30
N LEU A 454 -24.98 21.76 -3.23
CA LEU A 454 -25.45 23.11 -2.95
C LEU A 454 -26.23 23.71 -4.12
N GLU A 455 -25.74 23.50 -5.35
CA GLU A 455 -26.30 24.06 -6.58
C GLU A 455 -27.56 23.29 -7.02
N ASN A 456 -27.50 21.95 -7.00
CA ASN A 456 -28.50 21.10 -7.66
C ASN A 456 -29.15 20.06 -6.72
N GLY A 457 -28.73 19.97 -5.46
CA GLY A 457 -29.27 18.99 -4.52
C GLY A 457 -28.90 17.54 -4.86
N ILE A 458 -27.80 17.32 -5.59
CA ILE A 458 -27.32 16.00 -5.99
C ILE A 458 -26.67 15.30 -4.79
N VAL A 459 -27.13 14.10 -4.47
CA VAL A 459 -26.58 13.22 -3.43
C VAL A 459 -26.01 11.97 -4.08
N SER A 460 -24.70 11.83 -4.00
CA SER A 460 -23.95 10.66 -4.48
C SER A 460 -22.76 10.41 -3.54
N PRO A 461 -22.07 9.26 -3.64
CA PRO A 461 -20.84 9.02 -2.89
C PRO A 461 -19.77 10.11 -3.07
N MET A 462 -19.78 10.81 -4.21
CA MET A 462 -18.84 11.90 -4.52
C MET A 462 -18.99 13.13 -3.61
N LEU A 463 -20.14 13.26 -2.94
CA LEU A 463 -20.38 14.28 -1.92
C LEU A 463 -19.48 14.06 -0.70
N ASP A 464 -19.37 12.82 -0.23
CA ASP A 464 -18.48 12.46 0.87
C ASP A 464 -17.00 12.52 0.45
N VAL A 465 -16.68 12.23 -0.82
CA VAL A 465 -15.31 12.39 -1.36
C VAL A 465 -14.86 13.85 -1.29
N TYR A 466 -15.73 14.79 -1.64
CA TYR A 466 -15.43 16.22 -1.53
C TYR A 466 -15.21 16.61 -0.06
N ALA A 467 -16.10 16.18 0.84
CA ALA A 467 -15.97 16.43 2.28
C ALA A 467 -14.66 15.83 2.84
N PHE A 468 -14.25 14.66 2.34
CA PHE A 468 -12.98 14.02 2.70
C PHE A 468 -11.78 14.86 2.24
N GLY A 469 -11.83 15.45 1.03
CA GLY A 469 -10.83 16.39 0.55
C GLY A 469 -10.68 17.61 1.47
N VAL A 470 -11.79 18.17 1.96
CA VAL A 470 -11.78 19.28 2.92
C VAL A 470 -11.20 18.85 4.27
N LEU A 471 -11.61 17.68 4.79
CA LEU A 471 -11.08 17.10 6.02
C LEU A 471 -9.56 16.85 5.93
N MET A 472 -9.06 16.38 4.79
CA MET A 472 -7.63 16.18 4.56
C MET A 472 -6.86 17.51 4.58
N LEU A 473 -7.39 18.58 3.98
CA LEU A 473 -6.79 19.90 4.10
C LEU A 473 -6.68 20.33 5.56
N GLU A 474 -7.75 20.15 6.32
CA GLU A 474 -7.78 20.50 7.74
C GLU A 474 -6.75 19.69 8.54
N ILE A 475 -6.65 18.38 8.30
CA ILE A 475 -5.64 17.50 8.90
C ILE A 475 -4.21 17.98 8.59
N LEU A 476 -3.92 18.41 7.36
CA LEU A 476 -2.56 18.81 6.96
C LEU A 476 -2.18 20.23 7.39
N THR A 477 -3.16 21.13 7.40
CA THR A 477 -2.93 22.57 7.58
C THR A 477 -3.13 23.05 9.01
N GLY A 478 -3.88 22.30 9.82
CA GLY A 478 -4.27 22.76 11.15
C GLY A 478 -5.33 23.87 11.13
N LYS A 479 -6.00 24.12 9.99
CA LYS A 479 -6.91 25.26 9.80
C LYS A 479 -8.29 24.84 9.30
N THR A 480 -9.31 25.54 9.77
CA THR A 480 -10.73 25.20 9.57
C THR A 480 -11.29 25.63 8.19
N SER A 481 -10.57 26.47 7.42
CA SER A 481 -10.88 26.83 6.02
C SER A 481 -9.74 27.66 5.42
N LEU A 482 -9.34 27.42 4.16
CA LEU A 482 -8.34 28.24 3.46
C LEU A 482 -8.61 28.36 1.95
N PRO A 483 -8.37 29.54 1.33
CA PRO A 483 -8.11 29.66 -0.09
C PRO A 483 -6.71 29.14 -0.45
N PHE A 484 -6.59 28.49 -1.62
CA PHE A 484 -5.36 27.86 -2.10
C PHE A 484 -4.31 28.89 -2.54
N GLU A 485 -3.41 29.32 -1.65
CA GLU A 485 -2.14 29.96 -2.04
C GLU A 485 -0.94 29.50 -1.18
N ASN A 486 0.17 29.19 -1.86
CA ASN A 486 1.51 28.84 -1.34
C ASN A 486 1.64 27.67 -0.34
N LEU A 487 1.95 26.48 -0.87
CA LEU A 487 2.09 25.18 -0.18
C LEU A 487 2.98 25.18 1.09
N ARG A 488 4.08 25.96 1.13
CA ARG A 488 4.99 26.00 2.29
C ARG A 488 4.39 26.72 3.51
N ASN A 489 3.47 27.65 3.29
CA ASN A 489 2.77 28.38 4.36
C ASN A 489 1.45 27.71 4.76
N LEU A 490 1.08 26.63 4.05
CA LEU A 490 -0.18 25.94 4.25
C LEU A 490 -0.07 24.85 5.34
N MET A 491 1.07 24.16 5.42
CA MET A 491 1.28 23.06 6.37
C MET A 491 1.23 23.52 7.83
N ASP A 492 0.67 22.68 8.69
CA ASP A 492 0.54 22.98 10.11
C ASP A 492 1.92 23.26 10.75
N PRO A 493 2.15 24.47 11.29
CA PRO A 493 3.41 24.82 11.96
C PRO A 493 3.76 23.88 13.12
N SER A 494 2.77 23.24 13.74
CA SER A 494 2.96 22.30 14.84
C SER A 494 3.76 21.06 14.42
N LEU A 495 3.79 20.74 13.12
CA LEU A 495 4.60 19.64 12.58
C LEU A 495 6.11 19.97 12.59
N GLN A 496 6.50 21.23 12.79
CA GLN A 496 7.92 21.66 12.90
C GLN A 496 8.79 21.20 11.71
N GLY A 497 8.21 21.07 10.52
CA GLY A 497 8.91 20.54 9.34
C GLY A 497 9.19 19.02 9.37
N LYS A 498 8.67 18.28 10.36
CA LYS A 498 8.79 16.82 10.50
C LYS A 498 7.78 16.08 9.62
N TYR A 499 7.81 16.35 8.32
CA TYR A 499 7.01 15.68 7.30
C TYR A 499 7.75 15.72 5.97
N SER A 500 7.39 14.85 5.02
CA SER A 500 7.98 14.88 3.67
C SER A 500 7.30 15.96 2.83
N PRO A 501 8.04 16.96 2.30
CA PRO A 501 7.46 17.93 1.37
C PRO A 501 6.93 17.28 0.09
N ASP A 502 7.57 16.19 -0.36
CA ASP A 502 7.18 15.45 -1.57
C ASP A 502 5.85 14.71 -1.33
N LEU A 503 5.74 13.99 -0.21
CA LEU A 503 4.47 13.31 0.14
C LEU A 503 3.38 14.32 0.45
N ALA A 504 3.70 15.45 1.08
CA ALA A 504 2.74 16.54 1.27
C ALA A 504 2.24 17.04 -0.09
N LEU A 505 3.11 17.21 -1.08
CA LEU A 505 2.69 17.58 -2.45
C LEU A 505 1.80 16.53 -3.09
N VAL A 506 2.13 15.23 -2.96
CA VAL A 506 1.29 14.13 -3.45
C VAL A 506 -0.09 14.14 -2.76
N LEU A 507 -0.12 14.34 -1.45
CA LEU A 507 -1.37 14.47 -0.69
C LEU A 507 -2.16 15.69 -1.15
N PHE A 508 -1.53 16.84 -1.40
CA PHE A 508 -2.22 18.01 -1.95
C PHE A 508 -2.77 17.77 -3.35
N ARG A 509 -2.09 16.98 -4.20
CA ARG A 509 -2.63 16.56 -5.50
C ARG A 509 -3.84 15.65 -5.32
N LEU A 510 -3.78 14.67 -4.42
CA LEU A 510 -4.92 13.80 -4.10
C LEU A 510 -6.11 14.62 -3.57
N ILE A 511 -5.86 15.57 -2.68
CA ILE A 511 -6.85 16.53 -2.17
C ILE A 511 -7.45 17.34 -3.32
N ALA A 512 -6.63 17.89 -4.21
CA ALA A 512 -7.09 18.67 -5.34
C ALA A 512 -8.00 17.84 -6.28
N SER A 513 -7.70 16.54 -6.46
CA SER A 513 -8.58 15.62 -7.19
C SER A 513 -9.90 15.37 -6.46
N CYS A 514 -9.91 15.25 -5.14
CA CYS A 514 -11.14 15.11 -4.35
C CYS A 514 -12.01 16.38 -4.39
N LEU A 515 -11.41 17.56 -4.55
CA LEU A 515 -12.08 18.87 -4.53
C LEU A 515 -12.46 19.39 -5.93
N LYS A 516 -12.40 18.55 -6.97
CA LYS A 516 -12.85 18.93 -8.32
C LYS A 516 -14.32 19.35 -8.31
N LYS A 517 -14.66 20.40 -9.07
CA LYS A 517 -16.04 20.91 -9.14
C LYS A 517 -16.99 19.84 -9.69
N ASP A 518 -16.60 19.19 -10.78
CA ASP A 518 -17.37 18.10 -11.37
C ASP A 518 -17.21 16.81 -10.52
N PRO A 519 -18.31 16.21 -10.02
CA PRO A 519 -18.23 14.95 -9.28
C PRO A 519 -17.68 13.78 -10.11
N SER A 520 -17.79 13.75 -11.44
CA SER A 520 -17.25 12.63 -12.24
C SER A 520 -15.72 12.63 -12.35
N ASP A 521 -15.08 13.78 -12.12
CA ASP A 521 -13.61 13.92 -12.12
C ASP A 521 -12.98 13.53 -10.77
N ARG A 522 -13.80 13.24 -9.75
CA ARG A 522 -13.32 12.87 -8.42
C ARG A 522 -13.01 11.36 -8.37
N PRO A 523 -11.93 10.96 -7.68
CA PRO A 523 -11.66 9.54 -7.46
C PRO A 523 -12.68 8.93 -6.51
N ASN A 524 -12.91 7.61 -6.61
CA ASN A 524 -13.71 6.91 -5.62
C ASN A 524 -12.89 6.66 -4.32
N MET A 525 -13.57 6.28 -3.24
CA MET A 525 -12.91 6.06 -1.94
C MET A 525 -11.91 4.90 -1.92
N ASP A 526 -12.01 3.92 -2.83
CA ASP A 526 -11.05 2.83 -2.96
C ASP A 526 -9.71 3.35 -3.51
N ASP A 527 -9.75 4.13 -4.59
CA ASP A 527 -8.56 4.78 -5.18
C ASP A 527 -7.86 5.70 -4.17
N ILE A 528 -8.65 6.44 -3.38
CA ILE A 528 -8.16 7.32 -2.30
C ILE A 528 -7.50 6.47 -1.21
N PHE A 529 -8.15 5.41 -0.75
CA PHE A 529 -7.61 4.51 0.28
C PHE A 529 -6.30 3.87 -0.16
N GLN A 530 -6.23 3.36 -1.40
CA GLN A 530 -5.00 2.79 -1.96
C GLN A 530 -3.88 3.82 -2.04
N SER A 531 -4.18 5.03 -2.50
CA SER A 531 -3.23 6.14 -2.57
C SER A 531 -2.67 6.51 -1.20
N LEU A 532 -3.55 6.64 -0.19
CA LEU A 532 -3.15 6.95 1.18
C LEU A 532 -2.39 5.81 1.86
N SER A 533 -2.76 4.56 1.60
CA SER A 533 -2.05 3.39 2.11
C SER A 533 -0.60 3.37 1.61
N ARG A 534 -0.39 3.65 0.33
CA ARG A 534 0.96 3.78 -0.26
C ARG A 534 1.77 4.90 0.41
N ILE A 535 1.18 6.06 0.63
CA ILE A 535 1.83 7.22 1.29
C ILE A 535 2.16 6.91 2.75
N SER A 536 1.23 6.30 3.49
CA SER A 536 1.40 5.91 4.89
C SER A 536 2.50 4.86 5.05
N THR A 537 2.50 3.84 4.19
CA THR A 537 3.51 2.77 4.26
C THR A 537 4.90 3.24 3.81
N SER A 538 5.00 4.33 3.05
CA SER A 538 6.27 5.02 2.73
C SER A 538 6.79 5.89 3.88
N THR A 539 5.90 6.29 4.79
CA THR A 539 6.23 7.04 6.02
C THR A 539 6.70 6.12 7.16
N LEU A 540 6.26 4.85 7.15
CA LEU A 540 6.53 3.84 8.19
C LEU A 540 7.94 3.18 8.11
N SER A 541 8.63 3.26 6.97
CA SER A 541 9.90 2.55 6.75
C SER A 541 11.17 3.34 7.03
N GLY A 542 11.10 4.61 7.44
CA GLY A 542 12.24 5.37 7.99
C GLY A 542 13.47 5.60 7.09
N GLU A 543 13.59 4.98 5.90
CA GLU A 543 14.77 5.08 5.05
C GLU A 543 14.37 5.49 3.63
N TRP A 544 14.87 6.65 3.24
CA TRP A 544 14.65 7.24 1.93
C TRP A 544 15.82 6.82 1.05
N ALA A 545 15.57 6.06 -0.02
CA ALA A 545 16.64 5.64 -0.92
C ALA A 545 17.25 6.84 -1.65
N ILE A 546 18.58 6.84 -1.73
CA ILE A 546 19.39 7.79 -2.51
C ILE A 546 20.15 7.00 -3.53
N ILE A 547 20.24 7.53 -4.75
CA ILE A 547 20.80 6.79 -5.88
C ILE A 547 21.95 7.57 -6.51
N PHE A 548 23.13 6.96 -6.59
CA PHE A 548 24.24 7.46 -7.37
C PHE A 548 24.43 6.55 -8.58
N ASN A 549 24.22 7.09 -9.78
CA ASN A 549 24.30 6.31 -11.01
C ASN A 549 25.59 6.63 -11.79
N PHE A 550 26.23 5.59 -12.31
CA PHE A 550 27.42 5.65 -13.15
C PHE A 550 27.13 4.85 -14.42
N GLY A 551 27.63 5.29 -15.57
CA GLY A 551 27.23 4.62 -16.81
C GLY A 551 27.65 5.28 -18.10
N ASP A 552 27.20 4.64 -19.18
CA ASP A 552 27.21 5.20 -20.52
C ASP A 552 25.82 5.74 -20.93
N SER A 553 25.54 5.79 -22.23
CA SER A 553 24.32 6.34 -22.78
C SER A 553 23.05 5.58 -22.40
N ASN A 554 23.15 4.32 -21.96
CA ASN A 554 21.98 3.56 -21.47
C ASN A 554 21.35 4.19 -20.21
N SER A 555 22.11 4.98 -19.46
CA SER A 555 21.63 5.65 -18.25
C SER A 555 22.01 7.14 -18.19
N ASP A 556 22.55 7.72 -19.27
CA ASP A 556 22.92 9.14 -19.35
C ASP A 556 21.68 10.04 -19.40
N THR A 557 21.51 10.84 -18.34
CA THR A 557 20.38 11.78 -18.20
C THR A 557 20.65 13.18 -18.77
N GLY A 558 21.78 13.38 -19.45
CA GLY A 558 22.22 14.64 -20.07
C GLY A 558 23.65 15.07 -19.72
N GLY A 559 24.44 14.19 -19.11
CA GLY A 559 25.82 14.39 -18.67
C GLY A 559 26.78 14.70 -19.80
N LEU A 560 26.77 13.94 -20.92
CA LEU A 560 27.67 14.22 -22.05
C LEU A 560 27.37 15.60 -22.66
N VAL A 561 26.11 15.85 -22.97
CA VAL A 561 25.61 17.09 -23.59
C VAL A 561 25.97 18.30 -22.73
N SER A 562 25.72 18.22 -21.42
CA SER A 562 26.08 19.28 -20.47
C SER A 562 27.59 19.48 -20.34
N GLY A 563 28.35 18.38 -20.39
CA GLY A 563 29.82 18.40 -20.24
C GLY A 563 30.55 18.98 -21.45
N LEU A 564 30.07 18.71 -22.66
CA LEU A 564 30.67 19.20 -23.91
C LEU A 564 30.04 20.51 -24.41
N GLY A 565 28.92 20.94 -23.83
CA GLY A 565 28.17 22.13 -24.27
C GLY A 565 27.52 21.93 -25.64
N GLU A 566 27.24 20.68 -26.00
CA GLU A 566 26.56 20.35 -27.26
C GLU A 566 25.04 20.47 -27.10
N ALA A 567 24.33 20.59 -28.22
CA ALA A 567 22.87 20.50 -28.24
C ALA A 567 22.48 19.25 -29.02
N LEU A 568 21.45 18.57 -28.53
CA LEU A 568 20.89 17.41 -29.18
C LEU A 568 19.62 17.85 -29.92
N ASP A 569 19.54 17.57 -31.22
CA ASP A 569 18.41 18.02 -32.04
C ASP A 569 17.19 17.09 -31.90
N PRO A 570 15.97 17.59 -32.16
CA PRO A 570 14.80 16.74 -32.38
C PRO A 570 15.11 15.68 -33.46
N PRO A 571 14.62 14.44 -33.35
CA PRO A 571 13.45 14.01 -32.58
C PRO A 571 13.73 13.42 -31.18
N ASN A 572 14.95 13.52 -30.66
CA ASN A 572 15.24 12.96 -29.34
C ASN A 572 14.41 13.62 -28.23
N GLY A 573 13.94 12.82 -27.27
CA GLY A 573 13.08 13.25 -26.17
C GLY A 573 11.61 13.54 -26.56
N GLN A 574 11.20 13.33 -27.81
CA GLN A 574 9.87 13.69 -28.30
C GLN A 574 8.69 13.02 -27.58
N ILE A 575 8.82 11.78 -27.12
CA ILE A 575 7.71 10.99 -26.57
C ILE A 575 7.32 11.50 -25.18
N TYR A 576 8.29 11.57 -24.27
CA TYR A 576 8.02 11.96 -22.89
C TYR A 576 8.31 13.44 -22.61
N PHE A 577 9.48 13.93 -23.02
CA PHE A 577 9.92 15.28 -22.68
C PHE A 577 9.34 16.34 -23.62
N GLN A 578 8.82 15.94 -24.79
CA GLN A 578 8.25 16.80 -25.83
C GLN A 578 9.25 17.83 -26.39
N LYS A 579 10.53 17.65 -26.08
CA LYS A 579 11.68 18.45 -26.51
C LYS A 579 12.97 17.66 -26.29
N PRO A 580 14.09 18.05 -26.93
CA PRO A 580 15.37 17.46 -26.63
C PRO A 580 15.76 17.64 -25.16
N SER A 581 16.02 16.51 -24.51
CA SER A 581 16.39 16.43 -23.08
C SER A 581 17.89 16.21 -22.86
N GLY A 582 18.69 16.22 -23.93
CA GLY A 582 20.12 15.87 -23.89
C GLY A 582 20.38 14.37 -23.79
N ARG A 583 19.34 13.53 -23.99
CA ARG A 583 19.40 12.07 -23.89
C ARG A 583 19.32 11.47 -25.28
N PHE A 584 20.15 10.47 -25.57
CA PHE A 584 20.15 9.74 -26.84
C PHE A 584 19.03 8.69 -26.85
N CYS A 585 17.77 9.14 -26.77
CA CYS A 585 16.56 8.32 -26.75
C CYS A 585 15.36 9.18 -27.19
N ASP A 586 14.28 8.57 -27.64
CA ASP A 586 13.01 9.25 -27.93
C ASP A 586 12.24 9.70 -26.69
N GLY A 587 12.65 9.29 -25.49
CA GLY A 587 12.08 9.76 -24.24
C GLY A 587 12.83 9.24 -23.02
N ARG A 588 12.18 8.39 -22.22
CA ARG A 588 12.74 7.86 -20.95
C ARG A 588 13.72 6.70 -21.12
N LEU A 589 14.73 6.67 -20.27
CA LEU A 589 15.73 5.60 -20.14
C LEU A 589 15.32 4.57 -19.09
N ILE A 590 16.00 3.42 -19.06
CA ILE A 590 15.78 2.36 -18.05
C ILE A 590 15.83 2.94 -16.63
N ILE A 591 16.82 3.80 -16.35
CA ILE A 591 16.99 4.42 -15.03
C ILE A 591 15.76 5.24 -14.63
N ASP A 592 15.10 5.96 -15.55
CA ASP A 592 13.91 6.76 -15.23
C ASP A 592 12.74 5.88 -14.77
N PHE A 593 12.52 4.75 -15.45
CA PHE A 593 11.50 3.78 -15.05
C PHE A 593 11.80 3.12 -13.71
N LEU A 594 13.09 2.88 -13.40
CA LEU A 594 13.50 2.39 -12.10
C LEU A 594 13.27 3.46 -11.01
N MET A 595 13.57 4.74 -11.29
CA MET A 595 13.24 5.86 -10.38
C MET A 595 11.72 5.96 -10.14
N ASP A 596 10.91 5.88 -11.20
CA ASP A 596 9.44 5.92 -11.13
C ASP A 596 8.87 4.77 -10.28
N ALA A 597 9.44 3.57 -10.43
CA ALA A 597 9.05 2.38 -9.67
C ALA A 597 9.44 2.49 -8.19
N MET A 598 10.51 3.22 -7.89
CA MET A 598 10.99 3.52 -6.52
C MET A 598 10.34 4.78 -5.91
N ASP A 599 9.45 5.45 -6.64
CA ASP A 599 8.80 6.73 -6.26
C ASP A 599 9.82 7.85 -5.95
N LEU A 600 10.91 7.88 -6.73
CA LEU A 600 11.96 8.89 -6.66
C LEU A 600 11.91 9.81 -7.88
N PRO A 601 12.30 11.10 -7.74
CA PRO A 601 12.42 12.00 -8.89
C PRO A 601 13.53 11.52 -9.84
N PHE A 602 13.41 11.83 -11.13
CA PHE A 602 14.48 11.55 -12.09
C PHE A 602 15.81 12.15 -11.62
N LEU A 603 16.88 11.38 -11.81
CA LEU A 603 18.21 11.82 -11.43
C LEU A 603 18.64 12.97 -12.33
N ASN A 604 19.18 14.01 -11.70
CA ASN A 604 19.80 15.11 -12.40
C ASN A 604 21.24 14.73 -12.79
N PRO A 605 21.68 15.08 -14.00
CA PRO A 605 23.07 14.91 -14.41
C PRO A 605 23.99 15.82 -13.59
N TYR A 606 25.14 15.29 -13.18
CA TYR A 606 26.13 16.00 -12.36
C TYR A 606 26.63 17.30 -12.99
N LEU A 607 26.77 17.30 -14.32
CA LEU A 607 27.39 18.39 -15.07
C LEU A 607 26.41 19.51 -15.46
N ASP A 608 25.12 19.36 -15.19
CA ASP A 608 24.15 20.41 -15.48
C ASP A 608 24.12 21.46 -14.35
N SER A 609 24.32 22.72 -14.73
CA SER A 609 24.67 23.82 -13.81
C SER A 609 23.57 24.87 -13.64
N ILE A 610 22.52 24.85 -14.46
CA ILE A 610 21.48 25.88 -14.52
C ILE A 610 20.08 25.27 -14.33
N ALA A 611 19.22 25.95 -13.57
CA ALA A 611 17.92 25.49 -13.05
C ALA A 611 18.07 24.50 -11.90
N ALA A 612 17.47 24.79 -10.73
CA ALA A 612 17.73 24.12 -9.45
C ALA A 612 17.59 22.59 -9.47
N PRO A 613 18.66 21.81 -9.73
CA PRO A 613 18.57 20.37 -9.66
C PRO A 613 18.73 20.02 -8.19
N SER A 614 17.71 19.40 -7.59
CA SER A 614 17.90 18.86 -6.26
C SER A 614 18.67 17.55 -6.38
N PHE A 615 19.90 17.54 -5.85
CA PHE A 615 20.70 16.32 -5.68
C PHE A 615 20.37 15.59 -4.37
N ARG A 616 19.34 16.05 -3.65
CA ARG A 616 18.92 15.49 -2.35
C ARG A 616 18.62 13.99 -2.41
N ARG A 617 18.17 13.50 -3.57
CA ARG A 617 17.80 12.09 -3.79
C ARG A 617 18.85 11.30 -4.58
N GLY A 618 19.97 11.91 -4.92
CA GLY A 618 20.94 11.28 -5.80
C GLY A 618 21.48 12.19 -6.89
N CYS A 619 22.41 11.65 -7.65
CA CYS A 619 23.08 12.33 -8.75
C CYS A 619 23.45 11.29 -9.81
N ASN A 620 23.35 11.67 -11.08
CA ASN A 620 23.77 10.82 -12.18
C ASN A 620 25.09 11.31 -12.79
N PHE A 621 26.10 10.45 -12.78
CA PHE A 621 27.44 10.70 -13.33
C PHE A 621 27.64 10.05 -14.69
N ALA A 622 26.65 9.27 -15.18
CA ALA A 622 26.72 8.64 -16.49
C ALA A 622 26.84 9.68 -17.60
N ALA A 623 27.59 9.31 -18.65
CA ALA A 623 27.76 10.14 -19.83
C ALA A 623 27.80 9.25 -21.08
N ALA A 624 27.06 9.63 -22.12
CA ALA A 624 27.00 8.89 -23.37
C ALA A 624 28.38 8.62 -23.98
N GLY A 625 28.58 7.44 -24.57
CA GLY A 625 29.85 7.03 -25.17
C GLY A 625 30.99 6.73 -24.19
N SER A 626 30.74 6.73 -22.88
CA SER A 626 31.76 6.46 -21.87
C SER A 626 32.23 5.01 -21.87
N THR A 627 33.52 4.82 -21.61
CA THR A 627 34.20 3.54 -21.46
C THR A 627 34.59 3.30 -20.00
N ILE A 628 34.77 2.04 -19.62
CA ILE A 628 35.42 1.68 -18.36
C ILE A 628 36.89 2.11 -18.42
N LEU A 629 37.58 1.75 -19.50
CA LEU A 629 38.96 2.12 -19.72
C LEU A 629 39.12 3.64 -19.84
N PRO A 630 40.29 4.20 -19.47
CA PRO A 630 40.58 5.62 -19.65
C PRO A 630 40.35 6.10 -21.08
N ALA A 631 39.77 7.29 -21.22
CA ALA A 631 39.53 7.90 -22.51
C ALA A 631 40.85 8.19 -23.24
N THR A 632 40.86 7.97 -24.54
CA THR A 632 41.96 8.29 -25.46
C THR A 632 41.54 9.43 -26.39
N ALA A 633 42.47 9.94 -27.21
CA ALA A 633 42.15 10.96 -28.21
C ALA A 633 41.08 10.53 -29.23
N SER A 634 40.86 9.22 -29.40
CA SER A 634 39.82 8.65 -30.26
C SER A 634 38.51 8.34 -29.53
N SER A 635 38.43 8.54 -28.22
CA SER A 635 37.22 8.25 -27.44
C SER A 635 36.14 9.29 -27.73
N VAL A 636 34.91 8.82 -27.91
CA VAL A 636 33.73 9.67 -28.14
C VAL A 636 33.36 10.48 -26.90
N SER A 637 33.64 9.93 -25.70
CA SER A 637 33.43 10.60 -24.42
C SER A 637 34.75 10.73 -23.67
N PRO A 638 35.05 11.92 -23.09
CA PRO A 638 36.16 12.08 -22.16
C PRO A 638 35.85 11.56 -20.75
N PHE A 639 34.59 11.23 -20.45
CA PHE A 639 34.10 10.91 -19.11
C PHE A 639 34.14 9.40 -18.83
N SER A 640 35.33 8.78 -18.90
CA SER A 640 35.49 7.37 -18.55
C SER A 640 35.04 7.05 -17.12
N PHE A 641 34.83 5.77 -16.80
CA PHE A 641 34.38 5.35 -15.47
C PHE A 641 35.20 5.96 -14.32
N GLY A 642 36.53 5.96 -14.44
CA GLY A 642 37.41 6.60 -13.45
C GLY A 642 37.15 8.11 -13.27
N ILE A 643 36.79 8.82 -14.34
CA ILE A 643 36.39 10.23 -14.27
C ILE A 643 35.04 10.38 -13.56
N GLN A 644 34.08 9.52 -13.85
CA GLN A 644 32.78 9.53 -13.17
C GLN A 644 32.93 9.27 -11.65
N VAL A 645 33.80 8.34 -11.26
CA VAL A 645 34.16 8.10 -9.84
C VAL A 645 34.82 9.35 -9.22
N ALA A 646 35.75 10.00 -9.92
CA ALA A 646 36.38 11.24 -9.45
C ALA A 646 35.36 12.40 -9.29
N GLN A 647 34.39 12.50 -10.19
CA GLN A 647 33.28 13.45 -10.09
C GLN A 647 32.43 13.19 -8.85
N PHE A 648 32.14 11.93 -8.54
CA PHE A 648 31.45 11.55 -7.30
C PHE A 648 32.27 11.94 -6.05
N PHE A 649 33.58 11.73 -6.03
CA PHE A 649 34.42 12.15 -4.90
C PHE A 649 34.39 13.65 -4.68
N ARG A 650 34.51 14.41 -5.78
CA ARG A 650 34.36 15.86 -5.74
C ARG A 650 32.97 16.28 -5.24
N PHE A 651 31.92 15.64 -5.71
CA PHE A 651 30.55 15.90 -5.29
C PHE A 651 30.38 15.65 -3.78
N LYS A 652 30.76 14.46 -3.30
CA LYS A 652 30.66 14.07 -1.89
C LYS A 652 31.42 15.05 -0.99
N ALA A 653 32.70 15.32 -1.30
CA ALA A 653 33.52 16.25 -0.54
C ALA A 653 32.90 17.66 -0.49
N LYS A 654 32.27 18.09 -1.59
CA LYS A 654 31.61 19.40 -1.65
C LYS A 654 30.32 19.43 -0.83
N VAL A 655 29.53 18.36 -0.84
CA VAL A 655 28.34 18.22 0.00
C VAL A 655 28.72 18.25 1.47
N GLU A 656 29.72 17.48 1.89
CA GLU A 656 30.21 17.46 3.28
C GLU A 656 30.73 18.83 3.73
N ASP A 657 31.50 19.54 2.89
CA ASP A 657 31.96 20.91 3.17
C ASP A 657 30.80 21.90 3.36
N ILE A 658 29.75 21.79 2.53
CA ILE A 658 28.57 22.65 2.62
C ILE A 658 27.79 22.37 3.90
N LEU A 659 27.51 21.09 4.19
CA LEU A 659 26.77 20.67 5.38
C LEU A 659 27.48 21.07 6.68
N ALA A 660 28.81 21.04 6.70
CA ALA A 660 29.61 21.49 7.84
C ALA A 660 29.49 23.01 8.10
N LYS A 661 29.25 23.81 7.05
CA LYS A 661 29.20 25.28 7.14
C LYS A 661 27.80 25.84 7.33
N THR A 662 26.78 25.21 6.75
CA THR A 662 25.43 25.76 6.74
C THR A 662 24.35 24.72 6.47
N ARG A 663 23.18 24.92 7.09
CA ARG A 663 21.96 24.15 6.81
C ARG A 663 21.08 24.73 5.70
N LYS A 664 21.54 25.81 5.04
CA LYS A 664 20.78 26.50 3.98
C LYS A 664 20.46 25.59 2.79
N TYR A 665 21.29 24.59 2.54
CA TYR A 665 21.23 23.75 1.35
C TYR A 665 20.68 22.34 1.58
N ASP A 666 20.24 22.00 2.80
CA ASP A 666 19.71 20.67 3.18
C ASP A 666 18.56 20.18 2.27
N LYS A 667 17.83 21.10 1.64
CA LYS A 667 16.75 20.78 0.68
C LYS A 667 17.25 20.37 -0.72
N TYR A 668 18.53 20.58 -1.03
CA TYR A 668 19.13 20.38 -2.34
C TYR A 668 20.24 19.33 -2.37
N ILE A 669 20.82 18.97 -1.23
CA ILE A 669 21.96 18.03 -1.14
C ILE A 669 21.63 16.88 -0.16
N PRO A 670 22.24 15.70 -0.33
CA PRO A 670 21.99 14.56 0.55
C PRO A 670 22.63 14.79 1.93
N ALA A 671 22.08 14.19 2.98
CA ALA A 671 22.66 14.20 4.33
C ALA A 671 23.91 13.30 4.40
N GLN A 672 24.76 13.52 5.41
CA GLN A 672 26.05 12.84 5.52
C GLN A 672 25.93 11.32 5.73
N ASP A 673 24.98 10.85 6.53
CA ASP A 673 24.78 9.42 6.80
C ASP A 673 24.20 8.65 5.61
N TYR A 674 23.80 9.36 4.55
CA TYR A 674 23.16 8.76 3.39
C TYR A 674 24.12 8.16 2.39
N PHE A 675 25.40 8.57 2.34
CA PHE A 675 26.36 7.97 1.40
C PHE A 675 26.59 6.47 1.68
N GLN A 676 26.44 6.03 2.92
CA GLN A 676 26.53 4.61 3.30
C GLN A 676 25.23 3.82 3.04
N LYS A 677 24.10 4.51 2.97
CA LYS A 677 22.77 3.93 2.74
C LYS A 677 22.31 4.06 1.28
N ALA A 678 23.09 4.74 0.45
CA ALA A 678 22.79 4.98 -0.95
C ALA A 678 22.97 3.70 -1.77
N LEU A 679 22.16 3.61 -2.82
CA LEU A 679 22.27 2.62 -3.88
C LEU A 679 23.18 3.17 -4.99
N TYR A 680 24.20 2.40 -5.35
CA TYR A 680 25.16 2.74 -6.40
C TYR A 680 24.86 1.88 -7.62
N MET A 681 24.41 2.52 -8.70
CA MET A 681 23.95 1.86 -9.93
C MET A 681 24.96 2.00 -11.05
N PHE A 682 25.15 0.94 -11.85
CA PHE A 682 26.13 0.88 -12.93
C PHE A 682 25.54 0.28 -14.20
N ASP A 683 25.69 0.96 -15.34
CA ASP A 683 25.40 0.43 -16.69
C ASP A 683 26.49 0.93 -17.65
N ILE A 684 27.60 0.20 -17.74
CA ILE A 684 28.83 0.60 -18.45
C ILE A 684 29.60 -0.62 -18.98
N GLY A 685 30.47 -0.39 -19.97
CA GLY A 685 31.37 -1.40 -20.54
C GLY A 685 31.04 -1.80 -21.97
N GLN A 686 29.84 -1.45 -22.46
CA GLN A 686 29.41 -1.73 -23.83
C GLN A 686 30.34 -1.07 -24.86
N ASN A 687 30.74 0.18 -24.62
CA ASN A 687 31.58 0.96 -25.53
C ASN A 687 33.02 0.44 -25.62
N ASP A 688 33.56 -0.16 -24.56
CA ASP A 688 34.88 -0.79 -24.56
C ASP A 688 34.94 -1.93 -25.57
N LEU A 689 33.85 -2.71 -25.68
CA LEU A 689 33.72 -3.77 -26.69
C LEU A 689 33.41 -3.20 -28.08
N ALA A 690 32.38 -2.34 -28.18
CA ALA A 690 31.90 -1.81 -29.46
C ALA A 690 32.99 -1.06 -30.23
N GLY A 691 33.74 -0.18 -29.55
CA GLY A 691 34.84 0.56 -30.15
C GLY A 691 36.00 -0.35 -30.58
N ALA A 692 36.28 -1.41 -29.84
CA ALA A 692 37.40 -2.30 -30.13
C ALA A 692 37.20 -3.09 -31.44
N PHE A 693 35.98 -3.47 -31.80
CA PHE A 693 35.68 -4.19 -33.06
C PHE A 693 36.04 -3.39 -34.33
N TYR A 694 36.20 -2.08 -34.24
CA TYR A 694 36.64 -1.27 -35.39
C TYR A 694 38.13 -1.41 -35.71
N SER A 695 38.94 -1.93 -34.79
CA SER A 695 40.40 -1.97 -34.95
C SER A 695 41.07 -3.28 -34.49
N LYS A 696 40.35 -4.17 -33.80
CA LYS A 696 40.89 -5.41 -33.23
C LYS A 696 40.13 -6.65 -33.71
N THR A 697 40.80 -7.80 -33.68
CA THR A 697 40.17 -9.10 -33.90
C THR A 697 39.38 -9.55 -32.66
N LEU A 698 38.47 -10.52 -32.83
CA LEU A 698 37.74 -11.09 -31.70
C LEU A 698 38.70 -11.59 -30.60
N ASP A 699 39.73 -12.35 -30.94
CA ASP A 699 40.69 -12.88 -29.96
C ASP A 699 41.40 -11.77 -29.17
N GLN A 700 41.78 -10.69 -29.84
CA GLN A 700 42.38 -9.52 -29.18
C GLN A 700 41.39 -8.82 -28.23
N ILE A 701 40.10 -8.78 -28.60
CA ILE A 701 39.05 -8.20 -27.76
C ILE A 701 38.81 -9.09 -26.54
N LEU A 702 38.65 -10.40 -26.73
CA LEU A 702 38.47 -11.35 -25.62
C LEU A 702 39.66 -11.31 -24.65
N ALA A 703 40.89 -11.17 -25.17
CA ALA A 703 42.10 -11.02 -24.37
C ALA A 703 42.17 -9.70 -23.57
N SER A 704 41.41 -8.66 -23.97
CA SER A 704 41.38 -7.37 -23.27
C SER A 704 40.34 -7.28 -22.15
N ILE A 705 39.37 -8.20 -22.10
CA ILE A 705 38.31 -8.23 -21.09
C ILE A 705 38.84 -8.20 -19.64
N PRO A 706 39.89 -8.96 -19.26
CA PRO A 706 40.43 -8.91 -17.92
C PRO A 706 40.92 -7.51 -17.52
N THR A 707 41.53 -6.76 -18.44
CA THR A 707 41.98 -5.38 -18.18
C THR A 707 40.81 -4.42 -17.99
N ILE A 708 39.76 -4.57 -18.81
CA ILE A 708 38.53 -3.78 -18.66
C ILE A 708 37.92 -4.01 -17.27
N LEU A 709 37.78 -5.27 -16.86
CA LEU A 709 37.17 -5.60 -15.58
C LEU A 709 38.05 -5.25 -14.38
N LEU A 710 39.38 -5.26 -14.52
CA LEU A 710 40.29 -4.78 -13.48
C LEU A 710 40.11 -3.28 -13.20
N GLU A 711 39.98 -2.46 -14.25
CA GLU A 711 39.69 -1.03 -14.08
C GLU A 711 38.30 -0.79 -13.46
N PHE A 712 37.32 -1.61 -13.82
CA PHE A 712 36.01 -1.57 -13.16
C PHE A 712 36.10 -1.95 -11.67
N GLU A 713 36.84 -3.00 -11.35
CA GLU A 713 37.09 -3.45 -9.97
C GLU A 713 37.70 -2.32 -9.13
N HIS A 714 38.78 -1.69 -9.61
CA HIS A 714 39.42 -0.57 -8.91
C HIS A 714 38.45 0.59 -8.64
N GLY A 715 37.55 0.90 -9.59
CA GLY A 715 36.58 1.97 -9.40
C GLY A 715 35.51 1.63 -8.35
N ILE A 716 34.97 0.40 -8.34
CA ILE A 716 34.00 -0.01 -7.30
C ILE A 716 34.66 -0.18 -5.92
N GLU A 717 35.92 -0.63 -5.85
CA GLU A 717 36.74 -0.63 -4.62
C GLU A 717 36.91 0.79 -4.09
N SER A 718 37.26 1.74 -4.96
CA SER A 718 37.42 3.15 -4.57
C SER A 718 36.10 3.77 -4.07
N LEU A 719 34.96 3.41 -4.66
CA LEU A 719 33.64 3.83 -4.16
C LEU A 719 33.33 3.21 -2.78
N TYR A 720 33.65 1.93 -2.59
CA TYR A 720 33.50 1.24 -1.31
C TYR A 720 34.34 1.88 -0.20
N ASP A 721 35.58 2.25 -0.50
CA ASP A 721 36.47 2.98 0.42
C ASP A 721 35.91 4.37 0.77
N GLN A 722 35.09 4.95 -0.11
CA GLN A 722 34.31 6.16 0.15
C GLN A 722 32.96 5.91 0.82
N GLY A 723 32.72 4.72 1.35
CA GLY A 723 31.54 4.39 2.15
C GLY A 723 30.39 3.79 1.36
N ALA A 724 30.53 3.54 0.05
CA ALA A 724 29.50 2.82 -0.69
C ALA A 724 29.34 1.39 -0.15
N ARG A 725 28.08 0.96 0.04
CA ARG A 725 27.78 -0.39 0.55
C ARG A 725 26.79 -1.18 -0.29
N ILE A 726 25.99 -0.52 -1.11
CA ILE A 726 24.93 -1.18 -1.88
C ILE A 726 25.18 -0.96 -3.37
N PHE A 727 25.53 -2.02 -4.09
CA PHE A 727 25.92 -1.97 -5.50
C PHE A 727 24.90 -2.71 -6.36
N TRP A 728 24.45 -2.08 -7.44
CA TRP A 728 23.54 -2.65 -8.41
C TRP A 728 24.15 -2.50 -9.80
N ILE A 729 24.61 -3.61 -10.36
CA ILE A 729 25.49 -3.64 -11.53
C ILE A 729 24.76 -4.33 -12.68
N HIS A 730 24.48 -3.57 -13.75
CA HIS A 730 23.96 -4.10 -15.00
C HIS A 730 25.10 -4.63 -15.88
N ASN A 731 24.86 -5.77 -16.53
CA ASN A 731 25.79 -6.31 -17.51
C ASN A 731 25.53 -5.75 -18.93
N THR A 732 26.43 -6.03 -19.88
CA THR A 732 26.33 -5.50 -21.25
C THR A 732 25.23 -6.22 -22.04
N GLY A 733 24.41 -5.48 -22.79
CA GLY A 733 23.37 -6.04 -23.67
C GLY A 733 23.90 -6.85 -24.88
N PRO A 734 23.01 -7.39 -25.73
CA PRO A 734 23.38 -8.10 -26.95
C PRO A 734 23.90 -7.15 -28.02
N LEU A 735 25.18 -6.80 -27.92
CA LEU A 735 25.86 -5.81 -28.75
C LEU A 735 25.75 -6.11 -30.25
N GLY A 736 25.76 -7.38 -30.63
CA GLY A 736 25.66 -7.81 -32.02
C GLY A 736 24.30 -7.52 -32.66
N CYS A 737 23.27 -7.26 -31.85
CA CYS A 737 21.92 -6.96 -32.34
C CYS A 737 21.67 -5.46 -32.57
N LEU A 738 22.64 -4.59 -32.27
CA LEU A 738 22.49 -3.16 -32.54
C LEU A 738 22.54 -2.92 -34.07
N PRO A 739 21.59 -2.16 -34.66
CA PRO A 739 21.56 -1.93 -36.10
C PRO A 739 22.87 -1.34 -36.63
N GLN A 740 23.56 -0.50 -35.84
CA GLN A 740 24.90 0.01 -36.17
C GLN A 740 25.91 -1.11 -36.42
N ASN A 741 25.97 -2.11 -35.53
CA ASN A 741 26.93 -3.21 -35.62
C ASN A 741 26.56 -4.18 -36.75
N ILE A 742 25.26 -4.45 -36.94
CA ILE A 742 24.79 -5.28 -38.06
C ILE A 742 25.13 -4.61 -39.39
N ALA A 743 24.87 -3.29 -39.53
CA ALA A 743 25.16 -2.56 -40.76
C ALA A 743 26.65 -2.58 -41.11
N LYS A 744 27.54 -2.57 -40.11
CA LYS A 744 28.99 -2.52 -40.32
C LYS A 744 29.65 -3.89 -40.46
N PHE A 745 29.26 -4.86 -39.62
CA PHE A 745 29.95 -6.14 -39.47
C PHE A 745 29.11 -7.35 -39.89
N GLY A 746 27.80 -7.15 -40.12
CA GLY A 746 26.83 -8.16 -40.51
C GLY A 746 26.56 -8.28 -42.01
N THR A 747 27.40 -7.68 -42.86
CA THR A 747 27.25 -7.76 -44.34
C THR A 747 27.45 -9.16 -44.90
N ASP A 748 28.10 -10.04 -44.14
CA ASP A 748 28.27 -11.46 -44.45
C ASP A 748 27.27 -12.28 -43.61
N PRO A 749 26.24 -12.88 -44.24
CA PRO A 749 25.21 -13.63 -43.52
C PRO A 749 25.77 -14.81 -42.68
N SER A 750 26.94 -15.35 -43.02
CA SER A 750 27.57 -16.43 -42.25
C SER A 750 28.04 -15.99 -40.86
N LYS A 751 28.13 -14.68 -40.61
CA LYS A 751 28.50 -14.10 -39.32
C LYS A 751 27.31 -13.75 -38.43
N LEU A 752 26.10 -13.90 -38.96
CA LEU A 752 24.86 -13.62 -38.24
C LEU A 752 24.35 -14.87 -37.54
N ASP A 753 23.80 -14.69 -36.34
CA ASP A 753 23.04 -15.75 -35.65
C ASP A 753 21.62 -15.87 -36.21
N GLU A 754 20.83 -16.80 -35.67
CA GLU A 754 19.44 -17.07 -36.09
C GLU A 754 18.51 -15.87 -35.96
N LEU A 755 18.88 -14.88 -35.13
CA LEU A 755 18.12 -13.65 -34.93
C LEU A 755 18.57 -12.53 -35.88
N GLY A 756 19.62 -12.74 -36.69
CA GLY A 756 20.20 -11.73 -37.57
C GLY A 756 21.22 -10.82 -36.87
N CYS A 757 21.70 -11.20 -35.68
CA CYS A 757 22.68 -10.43 -34.91
C CYS A 757 24.12 -10.89 -35.18
N VAL A 758 25.10 -9.99 -35.06
CA VAL A 758 26.51 -10.32 -35.29
C VAL A 758 27.06 -11.21 -34.17
N SER A 759 27.34 -12.48 -34.50
CA SER A 759 27.69 -13.53 -33.52
C SER A 759 28.93 -13.19 -32.69
N SER A 760 29.97 -12.64 -33.31
CA SER A 760 31.24 -12.31 -32.62
C SER A 760 31.06 -11.24 -31.53
N HIS A 761 30.17 -10.27 -31.76
CA HIS A 761 29.89 -9.21 -30.79
C HIS A 761 29.12 -9.78 -29.60
N ASN A 762 28.09 -10.60 -29.87
CA ASN A 762 27.33 -11.28 -28.81
C ASN A 762 28.21 -12.27 -28.02
N GLN A 763 29.19 -12.91 -28.67
CA GLN A 763 30.17 -13.76 -27.98
C GLN A 763 31.04 -12.94 -27.00
N ALA A 764 31.55 -11.78 -27.42
CA ALA A 764 32.31 -10.89 -26.55
C ALA A 764 31.45 -10.37 -25.37
N SER A 765 30.22 -9.94 -25.63
CA SER A 765 29.26 -9.53 -24.59
C SER A 765 29.02 -10.65 -23.57
N ARG A 766 28.79 -11.89 -24.01
CA ARG A 766 28.60 -13.03 -23.10
C ARG A 766 29.85 -13.30 -22.26
N LEU A 767 31.06 -13.21 -22.83
CA LEU A 767 32.29 -13.45 -22.09
C LEU A 767 32.56 -12.37 -21.04
N VAL A 768 32.39 -11.09 -21.37
CA VAL A 768 32.56 -10.02 -20.38
C VAL A 768 31.53 -10.14 -19.26
N ASN A 769 30.27 -10.46 -19.59
CA ASN A 769 29.20 -10.63 -18.61
C ASN A 769 29.46 -11.81 -17.66
N LEU A 770 30.00 -12.92 -18.18
CA LEU A 770 30.39 -14.06 -17.37
C LEU A 770 31.48 -13.68 -16.35
N GLN A 771 32.52 -12.97 -16.81
CA GLN A 771 33.61 -12.53 -15.94
C GLN A 771 33.17 -11.42 -14.98
N LEU A 772 32.30 -10.50 -15.39
CA LEU A 772 31.72 -9.47 -14.53
C LEU A 772 30.90 -10.08 -13.39
N ARG A 773 30.10 -11.11 -13.67
CA ARG A 773 29.36 -11.85 -12.63
C ARG A 773 30.31 -12.53 -11.63
N ALA A 774 31.42 -13.10 -12.11
CA ALA A 774 32.44 -13.69 -11.25
C ALA A 774 33.12 -12.62 -10.37
N LEU A 775 33.43 -11.45 -10.94
CA LEU A 775 33.96 -10.29 -10.22
C LEU A 775 32.99 -9.81 -9.14
N CYS A 776 31.69 -9.67 -9.44
CA CYS A 776 30.68 -9.29 -8.44
C CYS A 776 30.67 -10.25 -7.24
N LYS A 777 30.78 -11.56 -7.48
CA LYS A 777 30.86 -12.58 -6.41
C LYS A 777 32.17 -12.50 -5.63
N LYS A 778 33.31 -12.27 -6.33
CA LYS A 778 34.62 -12.05 -5.70
C LYS A 778 34.56 -10.84 -4.77
N PHE A 779 34.03 -9.71 -5.27
CA PHE A 779 33.89 -8.46 -4.52
C PHE A 779 33.02 -8.64 -3.27
N GLN A 780 31.85 -9.29 -3.41
CA GLN A 780 30.96 -9.61 -2.28
C GLN A 780 31.63 -10.52 -1.22
N GLY A 781 32.51 -11.44 -1.65
CA GLY A 781 33.28 -12.29 -0.74
C GLY A 781 34.43 -11.54 -0.04
N GLN A 782 35.02 -10.56 -0.71
CA GLN A 782 36.10 -9.72 -0.18
C GLN A 782 35.59 -8.64 0.79
N TYR A 783 34.36 -8.14 0.56
CA TYR A 783 33.72 -7.08 1.34
C TYR A 783 32.37 -7.57 1.89
N PRO A 784 32.33 -8.21 3.08
CA PRO A 784 31.14 -8.88 3.60
C PRO A 784 29.98 -7.93 3.96
N ASP A 785 30.30 -6.67 4.24
CA ASP A 785 29.36 -5.58 4.54
C ASP A 785 28.89 -4.84 3.28
N ALA A 786 29.46 -5.14 2.10
CA ALA A 786 28.88 -4.74 0.84
C ALA A 786 27.70 -5.66 0.47
N ASN A 787 26.72 -5.13 -0.26
CA ASN A 787 25.63 -5.87 -0.86
C ASN A 787 25.66 -5.64 -2.36
N VAL A 788 25.98 -6.67 -3.13
CA VAL A 788 26.14 -6.60 -4.58
C VAL A 788 25.01 -7.35 -5.26
N THR A 789 24.28 -6.65 -6.12
CA THR A 789 23.29 -7.23 -7.02
C THR A 789 23.77 -7.08 -8.46
N HIS A 790 24.02 -8.19 -9.13
CA HIS A 790 24.30 -8.24 -10.56
C HIS A 790 23.00 -8.48 -11.34
N VAL A 791 22.73 -7.71 -12.40
CA VAL A 791 21.53 -7.85 -13.23
C VAL A 791 21.87 -8.23 -14.67
N ASP A 792 21.22 -9.29 -15.15
CA ASP A 792 21.42 -9.85 -16.49
C ASP A 792 20.59 -9.15 -17.58
N ILE A 793 21.02 -7.94 -17.94
CA ILE A 793 20.45 -7.14 -19.02
C ILE A 793 20.58 -7.84 -20.38
N PHE A 794 21.66 -8.59 -20.61
CA PHE A 794 21.85 -9.35 -21.85
C PHE A 794 20.67 -10.27 -22.14
N THR A 795 20.28 -11.08 -21.15
CA THR A 795 19.18 -12.04 -21.31
C THR A 795 17.84 -11.32 -21.51
N ILE A 796 17.58 -10.24 -20.77
CA ILE A 796 16.35 -9.45 -20.91
C ILE A 796 16.23 -8.88 -22.33
N LYS A 797 17.27 -8.18 -22.79
CA LYS A 797 17.29 -7.53 -24.12
C LYS A 797 17.28 -8.58 -25.25
N SER A 798 17.97 -9.71 -25.08
CA SER A 798 17.93 -10.80 -26.07
C SER A 798 16.54 -11.43 -26.18
N ASN A 799 15.84 -11.62 -25.06
CA ASN A 799 14.47 -12.14 -25.05
C ASN A 799 13.50 -11.16 -25.73
N LEU A 800 13.63 -9.86 -25.45
CA LEU A 800 12.85 -8.83 -26.13
C LEU A 800 13.03 -8.92 -27.66
N ILE A 801 14.26 -9.02 -28.14
CA ILE A 801 14.55 -9.12 -29.58
C ILE A 801 14.01 -10.42 -30.17
N ALA A 802 14.19 -11.55 -29.48
CA ALA A 802 13.74 -12.86 -29.99
C ALA A 802 12.21 -13.01 -30.01
N ASN A 803 11.50 -12.36 -29.08
CA ASN A 803 10.06 -12.49 -28.89
C ASN A 803 9.31 -11.16 -29.09
N TYR A 804 9.88 -10.23 -29.86
CA TYR A 804 9.42 -8.85 -30.01
C TYR A 804 7.91 -8.73 -30.29
N SER A 805 7.38 -9.58 -31.18
CA SER A 805 5.96 -9.60 -31.56
C SER A 805 5.03 -9.99 -30.42
N ARG A 806 5.47 -10.82 -29.47
CA ARG A 806 4.69 -11.16 -28.27
C ARG A 806 4.55 -9.98 -27.30
N TYR A 807 5.46 -9.01 -27.40
CA TYR A 807 5.51 -7.84 -26.54
C TYR A 807 4.96 -6.58 -27.22
N GLY A 808 4.37 -6.71 -28.41
CA GLY A 808 3.73 -5.61 -29.14
C GLY A 808 4.66 -4.81 -30.06
N PHE A 809 5.91 -5.25 -30.25
CA PHE A 809 6.83 -4.63 -31.21
C PHE A 809 6.68 -5.28 -32.59
N GLU A 810 6.99 -4.53 -33.64
CA GLU A 810 7.04 -5.01 -35.03
C GLU A 810 8.47 -5.09 -35.59
N GLN A 811 9.38 -4.25 -35.07
CA GLN A 811 10.71 -4.06 -35.63
C GLN A 811 11.80 -4.31 -34.57
N PRO A 812 12.41 -5.52 -34.54
CA PRO A 812 13.40 -5.87 -33.52
C PRO A 812 14.80 -5.32 -33.80
N LEU A 813 15.17 -5.16 -35.08
CA LEU A 813 16.53 -4.80 -35.54
C LEU A 813 16.58 -3.57 -36.45
N MET A 814 15.44 -2.93 -36.71
CA MET A 814 15.40 -1.68 -37.47
C MET A 814 15.46 -0.50 -36.50
N ALA A 815 16.24 0.53 -36.83
CA ALA A 815 16.23 1.78 -36.09
C ALA A 815 14.99 2.61 -36.44
N CYS A 816 14.26 3.10 -35.44
CA CYS A 816 13.13 4.01 -35.65
C CYS A 816 13.59 5.35 -36.24
N CYS A 817 14.65 5.93 -35.71
CA CYS A 817 15.26 7.17 -36.17
C CYS A 817 16.54 6.90 -36.95
N GLY A 818 16.50 7.11 -38.27
CA GLY A 818 17.66 6.86 -39.10
C GLY A 818 17.45 7.15 -40.57
N TYR A 819 18.34 6.60 -41.39
CA TYR A 819 18.37 6.79 -42.83
C TYR A 819 18.87 5.51 -43.53
N GLY A 820 18.35 5.24 -44.73
CA GLY A 820 18.71 4.06 -45.53
C GLY A 820 17.59 3.04 -45.71
N GLY A 821 16.51 3.12 -44.91
CA GLY A 821 15.35 2.23 -45.03
C GLY A 821 15.61 0.80 -44.55
N PRO A 822 14.62 -0.11 -44.70
CA PRO A 822 14.74 -1.50 -44.26
C PRO A 822 15.95 -2.23 -44.87
N PRO A 823 16.53 -3.23 -44.17
CA PRO A 823 16.03 -3.83 -42.92
C PRO A 823 16.49 -3.12 -41.63
N LEU A 824 17.49 -2.23 -41.70
CA LEU A 824 18.13 -1.65 -40.50
C LEU A 824 17.80 -0.17 -40.28
N ASN A 825 17.50 0.57 -41.35
CA ASN A 825 17.31 2.02 -41.34
C ASN A 825 18.46 2.80 -40.67
N TYR A 826 19.70 2.41 -40.95
CA TYR A 826 20.88 3.00 -40.31
C TYR A 826 21.98 3.33 -41.32
N ASP A 827 22.57 4.53 -41.19
CA ASP A 827 23.72 4.99 -41.97
C ASP A 827 24.67 5.79 -41.05
N SER A 828 25.90 5.31 -40.88
CA SER A 828 26.86 5.91 -39.94
C SER A 828 27.32 7.34 -40.31
N ARG A 829 27.00 7.81 -41.52
CA ARG A 829 27.37 9.16 -41.98
C ARG A 829 26.43 10.23 -41.46
N ILE A 830 25.22 9.88 -41.02
CA ILE A 830 24.18 10.81 -40.59
C ILE A 830 23.52 10.34 -39.29
N SER A 831 23.61 11.15 -38.24
CA SER A 831 23.00 10.82 -36.95
C SER A 831 21.51 11.18 -36.93
N CYS A 832 20.74 10.52 -36.08
CA CYS A 832 19.32 10.81 -35.86
C CYS A 832 19.07 12.32 -35.66
N GLY A 833 18.07 12.87 -36.36
CA GLY A 833 17.71 14.30 -36.31
C GLY A 833 18.57 15.21 -37.19
N GLN A 834 19.74 14.76 -37.65
CA GLN A 834 20.61 15.58 -38.50
C GLN A 834 20.13 15.61 -39.95
N THR A 835 20.43 16.73 -40.63
CA THR A 835 20.33 16.87 -42.08
C THR A 835 21.72 17.01 -42.67
N LYS A 836 22.07 16.14 -43.63
CA LYS A 836 23.37 16.16 -44.33
C LYS A 836 23.17 16.02 -45.83
N VAL A 837 24.14 16.52 -46.61
CA VAL A 837 24.19 16.27 -48.05
C VAL A 837 24.92 14.94 -48.27
N LEU A 838 24.19 13.90 -48.65
CA LEU A 838 24.74 12.60 -49.01
C LEU A 838 24.50 12.35 -50.50
N ASN A 839 25.56 11.98 -51.23
CA ASN A 839 25.51 11.72 -52.67
C ASN A 839 24.84 12.87 -53.48
N GLY A 840 25.11 14.13 -53.09
CA GLY A 840 24.56 15.31 -53.76
C GLY A 840 23.12 15.67 -53.40
N SER A 841 22.44 14.89 -52.55
CA SER A 841 21.06 15.15 -52.10
C SER A 841 21.03 15.51 -50.61
N SER A 842 20.25 16.53 -50.24
CA SER A 842 19.99 16.85 -48.83
C SER A 842 19.04 15.82 -48.24
N VAL A 843 19.49 15.11 -47.22
CA VAL A 843 18.74 14.04 -46.57
C VAL A 843 18.74 14.26 -45.06
N THR A 844 17.64 13.88 -44.41
CA THR A 844 17.45 13.99 -42.96
C THR A 844 17.23 12.59 -42.40
N ALA A 845 17.95 12.24 -41.34
CA ALA A 845 17.65 11.03 -40.57
C ALA A 845 16.43 11.31 -39.68
N LYS A 846 15.29 10.72 -40.02
CA LYS A 846 13.99 11.02 -39.38
C LYS A 846 13.58 9.90 -38.44
N GLY A 847 12.90 10.28 -37.36
CA GLY A 847 12.16 9.35 -36.50
C GLY A 847 11.00 8.70 -37.25
N CYS A 848 10.66 7.48 -36.84
CA CYS A 848 9.48 6.77 -37.29
C CYS A 848 8.20 7.42 -36.72
N ASN A 849 7.04 7.04 -37.27
CA ASN A 849 5.75 7.61 -36.85
C ASN A 849 5.32 7.11 -35.46
N ASP A 850 5.55 5.82 -35.17
CA ASP A 850 5.23 5.20 -33.88
C ASP A 850 6.46 4.44 -33.38
N SER A 851 7.15 5.00 -32.37
CA SER A 851 8.33 4.36 -31.79
C SER A 851 8.01 3.18 -30.88
N THR A 852 6.73 2.94 -30.54
CA THR A 852 6.32 1.77 -29.75
C THR A 852 6.41 0.46 -30.55
N GLU A 853 6.43 0.55 -31.89
CA GLU A 853 6.62 -0.60 -32.78
C GLU A 853 8.09 -1.04 -32.88
N TYR A 854 9.05 -0.23 -32.41
CA TYR A 854 10.49 -0.42 -32.63
C TYR A 854 11.21 -0.71 -31.32
N VAL A 855 12.11 -1.71 -31.33
CA VAL A 855 13.00 -1.96 -30.18
C VAL A 855 14.13 -0.93 -30.11
N ASN A 856 14.68 -0.55 -31.27
CA ASN A 856 15.85 0.30 -31.36
C ASN A 856 15.49 1.71 -31.87
N TRP A 857 16.05 2.73 -31.21
CA TRP A 857 15.83 4.14 -31.53
C TRP A 857 16.72 4.60 -32.68
N ASP A 858 18.05 4.66 -32.53
CA ASP A 858 18.94 5.39 -33.45
C ASP A 858 20.08 4.55 -34.06
N GLY A 859 19.97 3.24 -33.94
CA GLY A 859 21.00 2.26 -34.29
C GLY A 859 21.86 1.81 -33.12
N ILE A 860 21.76 2.47 -31.96
CA ILE A 860 22.57 2.18 -30.77
C ILE A 860 21.66 2.05 -29.54
N HIS A 861 20.78 3.03 -29.33
CA HIS A 861 19.95 3.15 -28.14
C HIS A 861 18.58 2.49 -28.33
N TYR A 862 17.94 2.13 -27.22
CA TYR A 862 16.62 1.52 -27.22
C TYR A 862 15.54 2.61 -27.16
N THR A 863 14.38 2.34 -27.74
CA THR A 863 13.22 3.24 -27.63
C THR A 863 12.70 3.31 -26.19
N GLU A 864 11.92 4.33 -25.86
CA GLU A 864 11.27 4.46 -24.55
C GLU A 864 10.43 3.21 -24.22
N ALA A 865 9.66 2.69 -25.18
CA ALA A 865 8.85 1.49 -25.01
C ALA A 865 9.72 0.26 -24.68
N ALA A 866 10.85 0.09 -25.38
CA ALA A 866 11.78 -0.98 -25.11
C ALA A 866 12.48 -0.81 -23.76
N ASN A 867 12.84 0.43 -23.37
CA ASN A 867 13.40 0.74 -22.05
C ASN A 867 12.40 0.44 -20.92
N GLN A 868 11.11 0.74 -21.12
CA GLN A 868 10.04 0.40 -20.18
C GLN A 868 9.93 -1.11 -19.99
N TYR A 869 9.95 -1.87 -21.09
CA TYR A 869 9.95 -3.33 -21.03
C TYR A 869 11.16 -3.85 -20.24
N VAL A 870 12.37 -3.40 -20.58
CA VAL A 870 13.60 -3.83 -19.91
C VAL A 870 13.53 -3.52 -18.41
N ALA A 871 13.13 -2.31 -18.04
CA ALA A 871 12.95 -1.93 -16.64
C ALA A 871 11.92 -2.84 -15.94
N SER A 872 10.78 -3.12 -16.57
CA SER A 872 9.77 -4.03 -15.99
C SER A 872 10.31 -5.42 -15.69
N GLN A 873 11.19 -5.95 -16.56
CA GLN A 873 11.84 -7.24 -16.37
C GLN A 873 12.91 -7.22 -15.28
N VAL A 874 13.70 -6.15 -15.21
CA VAL A 874 14.67 -5.93 -14.13
C VAL A 874 13.95 -5.92 -12.77
N LEU A 875 12.80 -5.25 -12.68
CA LEU A 875 12.02 -5.14 -11.46
C LEU A 875 11.42 -6.46 -10.97
N THR A 876 11.31 -7.48 -11.82
CA THR A 876 10.87 -8.83 -11.39
C THR A 876 11.86 -9.50 -10.44
N GLY A 877 13.12 -9.05 -10.41
CA GLY A 877 14.19 -9.68 -9.62
C GLY A 877 14.68 -11.03 -10.13
N LYS A 878 14.02 -11.63 -11.12
CA LYS A 878 14.38 -12.93 -11.71
C LYS A 878 15.74 -12.91 -12.40
N TYR A 879 16.11 -11.77 -12.97
CA TYR A 879 17.37 -11.59 -13.71
C TYR A 879 18.50 -11.06 -12.81
N SER A 880 18.27 -10.99 -11.50
CA SER A 880 19.24 -10.51 -10.51
C SER A 880 19.96 -11.68 -9.84
N ASP A 881 21.23 -11.47 -9.48
CA ASP A 881 22.04 -12.37 -8.64
C ASP A 881 22.63 -11.57 -7.47
N PRO A 882 22.17 -11.79 -6.23
CA PRO A 882 21.10 -12.72 -5.85
C PRO A 882 19.73 -12.29 -6.42
N PRO A 883 18.80 -13.25 -6.66
CA PRO A 883 17.44 -12.89 -7.01
C PRO A 883 16.81 -12.10 -5.87
N PHE A 884 15.87 -11.21 -6.19
CA PHE A 884 15.12 -10.53 -5.14
C PHE A 884 14.33 -11.59 -4.35
N ALA A 885 14.56 -11.69 -3.05
CA ALA A 885 13.57 -12.29 -2.15
C ALA A 885 12.30 -11.40 -2.19
N ASP A 886 11.21 -11.74 -1.48
CA ASP A 886 9.95 -10.96 -1.47
C ASP A 886 10.06 -9.45 -1.10
N LYS A 887 11.30 -8.95 -0.88
CA LYS A 887 11.73 -7.56 -0.97
C LYS A 887 13.09 -7.50 -1.70
N MET A 888 13.32 -6.45 -2.48
CA MET A 888 14.68 -6.14 -2.97
C MET A 888 15.69 -6.15 -1.81
N PRO A 889 16.96 -6.52 -2.03
CA PRO A 889 18.02 -6.47 -1.01
C PRO A 889 18.24 -5.07 -0.42
N PHE A 890 17.63 -4.05 -1.03
CA PHE A 890 17.62 -2.64 -0.67
C PHE A 890 16.18 -2.19 -0.44
N LEU A 891 15.97 -1.34 0.57
CA LEU A 891 14.69 -0.88 1.17
C LEU A 891 13.73 -0.11 0.24
N LEU A 892 13.46 -0.64 -0.94
CA LEU A 892 12.74 0.03 -2.01
C LEU A 892 11.45 -0.73 -2.34
N LYS A 893 10.32 -0.04 -2.22
CA LYS A 893 9.00 -0.58 -2.60
C LYS A 893 8.77 -0.32 -4.07
N LEU A 894 8.61 -1.38 -4.83
CA LEU A 894 8.24 -1.33 -6.24
C LEU A 894 6.74 -1.13 -6.40
N LYS A 895 6.35 -0.32 -7.40
CA LYS A 895 4.98 -0.34 -7.94
C LYS A 895 4.81 -1.63 -8.76
N PHE A 896 4.03 -2.56 -8.24
CA PHE A 896 3.33 -3.54 -9.05
C PHE A 896 1.83 -3.38 -8.81
#